data_AF-A0A964JMM5-F1
#
_entry.id   AF-A0A964JMM5-F1
#
_cell.length_a   1.000
_cell.length_b   1.000
_cell.length_c   1.000
_cell.angle_alpha   90.00
_cell.angle_beta   90.00
_cell.angle_gamma   90.00
#
_symmetry.space_group_name_H-M   'P 1'
#
loop_
_entity.id
_entity.type
_entity.pdbx_description
1 polymer ?
#
loop_
_entity_poly.entity_id
_entity_poly.type
_entity_poly.pdbx_seq_one_letter_code
_entity_poly.pdbx_strand_id
1 'polypeptide(L)'
;MSTVENGTGRTSGAAESRVVSTTVICGGCDAIYGATYTGVLNASTSSEQVEAFRADGFGGMNRSSCPKCDALHVIEEACVVVVPELRRVYIVVPDGQRHATQSRRAAFIRDVESCASGLVDPYLLEPIVVVGAQALGRAVDGLRFQLSARPSVTLPPTAEPARLSVKPVTEPAVSLAVSPAVSLTAPMVALPMMSEPETPPVVTAPVVTQASTPKRSVQSARPIKVPPPLETLSVDVSIESVEASVSVDVGSEVTAVRGEPSNDAQSGPSPMPSVPVWNAEIDAGWAMENEAPSGLEDPTHVVQVEKLVPTPKRAAGPTFDTTRAGLSDGYLTLVDDRVLATVRTSLDRANAFAQGEAALGFQYHVTPSGPVLDLMMSRSTGGDIVDHLYWVVEPDAPGVSPIIDALCREFSVDVVLHQTDGSFVARRMFQEPLAANVQTAVSLWRQSGRRGDSAAARRLFEAPEYDRVGRLKHNFTADTFEVLMSARAARLALGIVAYWSAPERREYLTRVRSFPEAHFEAIVLRVLRFAIDFGLSMEPHLRQRAIDLGLAESSTHLLRSAVSNFAEVCLNLKPNELEPLDVWENWESLFAFADELEEPVDEEIEDLAAMAMERAREAAQNSESGERSTDEDSIELLEAGELSDLRLGDLEALLAEPGARVEASLALLSRGASSHAISIFEAMRRMSRDQLLRVVPAALALGPAFEGSFLGALRSKRVSFRLVAGLFLAEIRSERAVTPLLVVIQAARPEEWQFFARACARMGRRILGPTLKRVSTMGDKDGRLAFALALLGPEARSALAAASERETNENVRSCLKDAMNRASEVSFGDPADFQERLSDAFSACGPDAVGPDFDEDLESVDLGPGASVHDLDGDVEIEGLETGRLK
;
A
#
# COMPACT_ATOMS: atom_id res chain seq x y z
N MET A 1 -13.82 -28.49 24.92
CA MET A 1 -15.20 -28.21 24.49
C MET A 1 -16.04 -27.89 25.72
N SER A 2 -16.18 -26.61 26.06
CA SER A 2 -17.06 -26.13 27.13
C SER A 2 -18.38 -25.68 26.51
N THR A 3 -19.47 -26.38 26.84
CA THR A 3 -20.83 -25.93 26.56
C THR A 3 -21.22 -24.92 27.63
N VAL A 4 -21.29 -23.64 27.27
CA VAL A 4 -21.88 -22.60 28.10
C VAL A 4 -23.38 -22.86 28.16
N GLU A 5 -23.87 -23.46 29.24
CA GLU A 5 -25.30 -23.46 29.53
C GLU A 5 -25.74 -22.00 29.77
N ASN A 6 -26.43 -21.44 28.79
CA ASN A 6 -27.00 -20.10 28.84
C ASN A 6 -28.15 -20.05 29.86
N GLY A 7 -27.79 -19.84 31.13
CA GLY A 7 -28.71 -19.34 32.14
C GLY A 7 -29.22 -17.96 31.71
N THR A 8 -30.51 -17.87 31.40
CA THR A 8 -31.25 -16.70 30.90
C THR A 8 -31.52 -15.66 31.99
N GLY A 9 -30.48 -15.21 32.69
CA GLY A 9 -30.54 -14.07 33.60
C GLY A 9 -30.38 -12.76 32.84
N ARG A 10 -31.48 -12.03 32.60
CA ARG A 10 -31.44 -10.65 32.08
C ARG A 10 -30.76 -9.74 33.11
N THR A 11 -29.61 -9.15 32.77
CA THR A 11 -28.93 -8.15 33.62
C THR A 11 -28.98 -6.78 32.94
N SER A 12 -29.81 -5.90 33.48
CA SER A 12 -29.75 -4.46 33.23
C SER A 12 -28.98 -3.80 34.37
N GLY A 13 -27.82 -3.21 34.06
CA GLY A 13 -27.08 -2.29 34.93
C GLY A 13 -26.13 -2.96 35.93
N ALA A 14 -24.83 -2.74 35.75
CA ALA A 14 -23.69 -3.33 36.48
C ALA A 14 -23.49 -4.84 36.21
N ALA A 15 -22.47 -5.16 35.41
CA ALA A 15 -22.06 -6.55 35.21
C ALA A 15 -21.58 -7.11 36.56
N GLU A 16 -22.35 -7.97 37.23
CA GLU A 16 -21.85 -8.71 38.38
C GLU A 16 -20.80 -9.74 37.93
N SER A 17 -19.85 -10.05 38.81
CA SER A 17 -18.86 -11.10 38.53
C SER A 17 -19.57 -12.43 38.30
N ARG A 18 -19.24 -13.13 37.21
CA ARG A 18 -19.90 -14.36 36.77
C ARG A 18 -18.93 -15.52 36.80
N VAL A 19 -19.37 -16.58 37.47
CA VAL A 19 -18.68 -17.87 37.51
C VAL A 19 -19.21 -18.76 36.37
N VAL A 20 -18.31 -19.46 35.68
CA VAL A 20 -18.58 -20.35 34.55
C VAL A 20 -18.13 -21.76 34.92
N SER A 21 -18.98 -22.75 34.63
CA SER A 21 -18.65 -24.17 34.80
C SER A 21 -17.77 -24.66 33.65
N THR A 22 -16.80 -25.49 33.97
CA THR A 22 -15.92 -26.17 33.00
C THR A 22 -15.63 -27.60 33.46
N THR A 23 -14.98 -28.39 32.62
CA THR A 23 -14.58 -29.75 32.91
C THR A 23 -13.06 -29.83 32.91
N VAL A 24 -12.48 -30.38 33.97
CA VAL A 24 -11.02 -30.52 34.14
C VAL A 24 -10.66 -32.00 34.16
N ILE A 25 -9.57 -32.35 33.47
CA ILE A 25 -8.95 -33.68 33.55
C ILE A 25 -7.78 -33.58 34.53
N CYS A 26 -7.85 -34.33 35.63
CA CYS A 26 -6.83 -34.31 36.67
C CYS A 26 -5.56 -35.02 36.20
N GLY A 27 -4.48 -34.29 35.90
CA GLY A 27 -3.19 -34.86 35.52
C GLY A 27 -2.52 -35.76 36.58
N GLY A 28 -3.02 -35.80 37.83
CA GLY A 28 -2.51 -36.72 38.85
C GLY A 28 -3.18 -38.10 38.90
N CYS A 29 -4.42 -38.25 38.40
CA CYS A 29 -5.17 -39.51 38.52
C CYS A 29 -6.18 -39.76 37.39
N ASP A 30 -6.11 -38.95 36.33
CA ASP A 30 -6.94 -38.93 35.12
C ASP A 30 -8.46 -38.83 35.36
N ALA A 31 -8.88 -38.38 36.55
CA ALA A 31 -10.28 -38.17 36.84
C ALA A 31 -10.79 -36.93 36.10
N ILE A 32 -11.89 -37.10 35.37
CA ILE A 32 -12.64 -36.00 34.76
C ILE A 32 -13.65 -35.49 35.80
N TYR A 33 -13.61 -34.21 36.15
CA TYR A 33 -14.54 -33.61 37.11
C TYR A 33 -14.97 -32.21 36.69
N GLY A 34 -16.17 -31.81 37.13
CA GLY A 34 -16.66 -30.45 36.93
C GLY A 34 -15.94 -29.48 37.86
N ALA A 35 -15.51 -28.34 37.32
CA ALA A 35 -14.92 -27.25 38.05
C ALA A 35 -15.60 -25.93 37.67
N THR A 36 -15.35 -24.87 38.43
CA THR A 36 -15.88 -23.53 38.16
C THR A 36 -14.74 -22.53 38.15
N TYR A 37 -14.79 -21.57 37.23
CA TYR A 37 -13.83 -20.48 37.13
C TYR A 37 -14.53 -19.14 36.95
N THR A 38 -13.86 -18.03 37.30
CA THR A 38 -14.41 -16.69 37.11
C THR A 38 -14.23 -16.26 35.66
N GLY A 39 -15.31 -16.28 34.88
CA GLY A 39 -15.30 -15.91 33.45
C GLY A 39 -15.51 -14.42 33.21
N VAL A 40 -16.27 -13.75 34.08
CA VAL A 40 -16.42 -12.28 34.08
C VAL A 40 -16.13 -11.75 35.47
N LEU A 41 -15.26 -10.75 35.57
CA LEU A 41 -14.83 -10.13 36.81
C LEU A 41 -15.14 -8.64 36.75
N ASN A 42 -15.95 -8.14 37.68
CA ASN A 42 -16.16 -6.71 37.84
C ASN A 42 -15.18 -6.16 38.88
N ALA A 43 -14.25 -5.32 38.41
CA ALA A 43 -13.19 -4.80 39.26
C ALA A 43 -13.69 -3.89 40.39
N SER A 44 -14.89 -3.30 40.25
CA SER A 44 -15.48 -2.45 41.28
C SER A 44 -16.11 -3.24 42.44
N THR A 45 -16.62 -4.44 42.16
CA THR A 45 -17.29 -5.28 43.18
C THR A 45 -16.44 -6.45 43.67
N SER A 46 -15.36 -6.79 42.96
CA SER A 46 -14.51 -7.96 43.24
C SER A 46 -13.03 -7.60 43.34
N SER A 47 -12.71 -6.53 44.08
CA SER A 47 -11.33 -6.04 44.24
C SER A 47 -10.37 -7.09 44.79
N GLU A 48 -10.81 -7.94 45.72
CA GLU A 48 -9.98 -9.02 46.27
C GLU A 48 -9.56 -10.05 45.21
N GLN A 49 -10.46 -10.38 44.28
CA GLN A 49 -10.17 -11.30 43.17
C GLN A 49 -9.22 -10.67 42.14
N VAL A 50 -9.36 -9.35 41.88
CA VAL A 50 -8.41 -8.62 41.03
C VAL A 50 -7.01 -8.63 41.65
N GLU A 51 -6.89 -8.40 42.96
CA GLU A 51 -5.60 -8.44 43.65
C GLU A 51 -5.02 -9.86 43.72
N ALA A 52 -5.85 -10.88 43.93
CA ALA A 52 -5.41 -12.28 43.85
C ALA A 52 -4.90 -12.61 42.44
N PHE A 53 -5.60 -12.16 41.40
CA PHE A 53 -5.18 -12.33 40.01
C PHE A 53 -3.88 -11.57 39.70
N ARG A 54 -3.68 -10.36 40.25
CA ARG A 54 -2.43 -9.61 40.10
C ARG A 54 -1.25 -10.33 40.76
N ALA A 55 -1.47 -10.92 41.93
CA ALA A 55 -0.41 -11.58 42.70
C ALA A 55 0.03 -12.92 42.09
N ASP A 56 -0.91 -13.74 41.61
CA ASP A 56 -0.65 -15.14 41.22
C ASP A 56 -1.30 -15.54 39.88
N GLY A 57 -1.69 -14.56 39.06
CA GLY A 57 -2.33 -14.78 37.77
C GLY A 57 -3.63 -15.59 37.87
N PHE A 58 -3.85 -16.47 36.89
CA PHE A 58 -5.00 -17.39 36.91
C PHE A 58 -4.95 -18.33 38.12
N GLY A 59 -3.75 -18.62 38.65
CA GLY A 59 -3.57 -19.36 39.89
C GLY A 59 -4.21 -18.67 41.09
N GLY A 60 -4.20 -17.33 41.17
CA GLY A 60 -4.80 -16.62 42.30
C GLY A 60 -6.33 -16.64 42.30
N MET A 61 -6.95 -16.78 41.13
CA MET A 61 -8.40 -16.62 40.96
C MET A 61 -9.13 -17.94 40.68
N ASN A 62 -8.53 -18.84 39.91
CA ASN A 62 -9.19 -19.99 39.31
C ASN A 62 -8.47 -21.30 39.66
N ARG A 63 -8.63 -21.75 40.92
CA ARG A 63 -8.13 -23.05 41.38
C ARG A 63 -9.27 -24.03 41.62
N SER A 64 -9.05 -25.29 41.26
CA SER A 64 -9.92 -26.39 41.64
C SER A 64 -9.11 -27.56 42.21
N SER A 65 -9.63 -28.22 43.23
CA SER A 65 -9.06 -29.45 43.79
C SER A 65 -9.74 -30.67 43.18
N CYS A 66 -8.97 -31.64 42.68
CA CYS A 66 -9.52 -32.90 42.21
C CYS A 66 -10.21 -33.64 43.37
N PRO A 67 -11.50 -34.02 43.26
CA PRO A 67 -12.22 -34.68 44.34
C PRO A 67 -11.73 -36.11 44.63
N LYS A 68 -10.84 -36.67 43.81
CA LYS A 68 -10.33 -38.05 43.94
C LYS A 68 -8.95 -38.13 44.60
N CYS A 69 -8.05 -37.21 44.31
CA CYS A 69 -6.66 -37.25 44.79
C CYS A 69 -6.18 -35.93 45.40
N ASP A 70 -7.07 -34.94 45.55
CA ASP A 70 -6.79 -33.61 46.11
C ASP A 70 -5.73 -32.79 45.36
N ALA A 71 -5.32 -33.22 44.15
CA ALA A 71 -4.43 -32.44 43.31
C ALA A 71 -5.06 -31.08 42.96
N LEU A 72 -4.29 -30.00 43.12
CA LEU A 72 -4.71 -28.65 42.76
C LEU A 72 -4.45 -28.40 41.27
N HIS A 73 -5.45 -27.87 40.58
CA HIS A 73 -5.39 -27.48 39.18
C HIS A 73 -5.68 -26.00 39.03
N VAL A 74 -4.91 -25.33 38.17
CA VAL A 74 -5.16 -23.95 37.74
C VAL A 74 -5.94 -24.00 36.43
N ILE A 75 -7.05 -23.27 36.36
CA ILE A 75 -7.88 -23.19 35.15
C ILE A 75 -7.46 -21.95 34.36
N GLU A 76 -6.67 -22.18 33.30
CA GLU A 76 -6.19 -21.15 32.38
C GLU A 76 -7.19 -20.93 31.23
N GLU A 77 -8.37 -20.40 31.55
CA GLU A 77 -9.35 -19.93 30.56
C GLU A 77 -9.41 -18.41 30.55
N ALA A 78 -9.64 -17.82 29.37
CA ALA A 78 -9.74 -16.38 29.24
C ALA A 78 -10.89 -15.81 30.11
N CYS A 79 -10.65 -14.67 30.74
CA CYS A 79 -11.66 -13.98 31.55
C CYS A 79 -11.85 -12.53 31.08
N VAL A 80 -13.05 -11.99 31.28
CA VAL A 80 -13.39 -10.62 30.96
C VAL A 80 -13.35 -9.79 32.23
N VAL A 81 -12.50 -8.77 32.29
CA VAL A 81 -12.43 -7.83 33.42
C VAL A 81 -13.10 -6.53 33.03
N VAL A 82 -14.23 -6.21 33.67
CA VAL A 82 -14.97 -4.97 33.47
C VAL A 82 -14.53 -3.96 34.53
N VAL A 83 -14.13 -2.76 34.10
CA VAL A 83 -13.77 -1.65 34.99
C VAL A 83 -14.72 -0.49 34.72
N PRO A 84 -15.91 -0.47 35.36
CA PRO A 84 -16.97 0.49 35.04
C PRO A 84 -16.54 1.95 35.24
N GLU A 85 -15.75 2.23 36.27
CA GLU A 85 -15.23 3.57 36.60
C GLU A 85 -14.38 4.16 35.47
N LEU A 86 -13.70 3.30 34.70
CA LEU A 86 -12.86 3.70 33.58
C LEU A 86 -13.61 3.65 32.24
N ARG A 87 -14.86 3.14 32.22
CA ARG A 87 -15.56 2.73 30.99
C ARG A 87 -14.63 1.91 30.09
N ARG A 88 -14.02 0.85 30.64
CA ARG A 88 -13.15 -0.07 29.91
C ARG A 88 -13.49 -1.52 30.21
N VAL A 89 -13.27 -2.38 29.21
CA VAL A 89 -13.33 -3.83 29.33
C VAL A 89 -12.01 -4.41 28.86
N TYR A 90 -11.48 -5.36 29.61
CA TYR A 90 -10.31 -6.14 29.25
C TYR A 90 -10.67 -7.59 29.01
N ILE A 91 -10.17 -8.17 27.93
CA ILE A 91 -10.19 -9.62 27.73
C ILE A 91 -8.80 -10.12 28.10
N VAL A 92 -8.71 -10.82 29.22
CA VAL A 92 -7.44 -11.32 29.76
C VAL A 92 -7.24 -12.75 29.27
N VAL A 93 -6.25 -12.93 28.43
CA VAL A 93 -5.93 -14.21 27.80
C VAL A 93 -4.70 -14.83 28.50
N PRO A 94 -4.72 -16.13 28.86
CA PRO A 94 -3.54 -16.81 29.39
C PRO A 94 -2.35 -16.73 28.42
N ASP A 95 -1.12 -16.75 28.94
CA ASP A 95 0.10 -16.65 28.12
C ASP A 95 0.17 -17.77 27.06
N GLY A 96 -0.22 -19.00 27.41
CA GLY A 96 -0.29 -20.13 26.48
C GLY A 96 -1.36 -20.01 25.38
N GLN A 97 -2.30 -19.06 25.50
CA GLN A 97 -3.36 -18.80 24.52
C GLN A 97 -3.13 -17.51 23.72
N ARG A 98 -1.90 -16.96 23.68
CA ARG A 98 -1.58 -15.71 22.95
C ARG A 98 -2.04 -15.73 21.48
N HIS A 99 -1.94 -16.87 20.81
CA HIS A 99 -2.39 -17.06 19.43
C HIS A 99 -3.91 -16.89 19.25
N ALA A 100 -4.71 -17.03 20.31
CA ALA A 100 -6.17 -16.95 20.27
C ALA A 100 -6.74 -15.54 20.56
N THR A 101 -5.90 -14.53 20.74
CA THR A 101 -6.31 -13.16 21.14
C THR A 101 -7.38 -12.56 20.22
N GLN A 102 -7.19 -12.62 18.91
CA GLN A 102 -8.16 -12.10 17.94
C GLN A 102 -9.48 -12.88 17.93
N SER A 103 -9.40 -14.21 17.97
CA SER A 103 -10.57 -15.09 18.03
C SER A 103 -11.40 -14.86 19.29
N ARG A 104 -10.75 -14.65 20.44
CA ARG A 104 -11.42 -14.34 21.72
C ARG A 104 -12.08 -12.96 21.67
N ARG A 105 -11.43 -11.96 21.08
CA ARG A 105 -12.00 -10.61 20.87
C ARG A 105 -13.27 -10.68 20.01
N ALA A 106 -13.21 -11.37 18.88
CA ALA A 106 -14.35 -11.51 17.98
C ALA A 106 -15.50 -12.32 18.60
N ALA A 107 -15.19 -13.35 19.40
CA ALA A 107 -16.21 -14.08 20.16
C ALA A 107 -16.92 -13.17 21.17
N PHE A 108 -16.17 -12.40 21.95
CA PHE A 108 -16.73 -11.48 22.93
C PHE A 108 -17.65 -10.42 22.30
N ILE A 109 -17.23 -9.79 21.19
CA ILE A 109 -18.06 -8.77 20.52
C ILE A 109 -19.38 -9.38 20.03
N ARG A 110 -19.35 -10.57 19.42
CA ARG A 110 -20.58 -11.28 19.00
C ARG A 110 -21.48 -11.63 20.18
N ASP A 111 -20.92 -12.01 21.32
CA ASP A 111 -21.69 -12.29 22.53
C ASP A 111 -22.36 -11.02 23.09
N VAL A 112 -21.64 -9.90 23.10
CA VAL A 112 -22.19 -8.59 23.50
C VAL A 112 -23.31 -8.16 22.56
N GLU A 113 -23.12 -8.26 21.24
CA GLU A 113 -24.13 -7.92 20.24
C GLU A 113 -25.37 -8.81 20.32
N SER A 114 -25.19 -10.12 20.51
CA SER A 114 -26.31 -11.07 20.57
C SER A 114 -27.12 -10.97 21.87
N CYS A 115 -26.49 -10.56 22.98
CA CYS A 115 -27.17 -10.37 24.27
C CYS A 115 -27.86 -8.99 24.38
N ALA A 116 -27.49 -8.03 23.54
CA ALA A 116 -28.01 -6.68 23.58
C ALA A 116 -29.40 -6.57 22.94
N SER A 117 -30.42 -6.38 23.77
CA SER A 117 -31.77 -6.01 23.31
C SER A 117 -31.98 -4.50 23.17
N GLY A 118 -30.90 -3.71 23.22
CA GLY A 118 -30.91 -2.23 23.19
C GLY A 118 -29.55 -1.62 22.88
N LEU A 119 -29.39 -0.32 23.14
CA LEU A 119 -28.12 0.40 22.96
C LEU A 119 -27.03 -0.21 23.85
N VAL A 120 -26.03 -0.83 23.22
CA VAL A 120 -24.80 -1.28 23.87
C VAL A 120 -23.96 -0.05 24.18
N ASP A 121 -23.46 0.04 25.41
CA ASP A 121 -22.49 1.05 25.78
C ASP A 121 -21.23 0.91 24.89
N PRO A 122 -20.79 1.97 24.17
CA PRO A 122 -19.72 1.86 23.17
C PRO A 122 -18.43 1.20 23.68
N TYR A 123 -18.09 1.41 24.96
CA TYR A 123 -16.88 0.82 25.54
C TYR A 123 -16.89 -0.71 25.67
N LEU A 124 -18.07 -1.35 25.56
CA LEU A 124 -18.19 -2.80 25.50
C LEU A 124 -17.85 -3.35 24.10
N LEU A 125 -17.92 -2.52 23.06
CA LEU A 125 -17.59 -2.90 21.68
C LEU A 125 -16.09 -2.71 21.37
N GLU A 126 -15.36 -2.06 22.26
CA GLU A 126 -13.91 -1.82 22.16
C GLU A 126 -13.13 -2.51 23.30
N PRO A 127 -13.24 -3.84 23.47
CA PRO A 127 -12.49 -4.54 24.49
C PRO A 127 -10.99 -4.51 24.20
N ILE A 128 -10.18 -4.26 25.23
CA ILE A 128 -8.72 -4.31 25.16
C ILE A 128 -8.28 -5.73 25.50
N VAL A 129 -7.58 -6.40 24.58
CA VAL A 129 -7.04 -7.73 24.85
C VAL A 129 -5.68 -7.60 25.54
N VAL A 130 -5.51 -8.24 26.68
CA VAL A 130 -4.25 -8.30 27.43
C VAL A 130 -3.84 -9.74 27.66
N VAL A 131 -2.55 -10.03 27.59
CA VAL A 131 -2.02 -11.39 27.76
C VAL A 131 -1.30 -11.49 29.09
N GLY A 132 -1.79 -12.37 29.96
CA GLY A 132 -1.27 -12.60 31.30
C GLY A 132 -1.60 -11.50 32.32
N ALA A 133 -1.30 -11.77 33.59
CA ALA A 133 -1.68 -10.91 34.70
C ALA A 133 -0.87 -9.61 34.81
N GLN A 134 0.41 -9.65 34.46
CA GLN A 134 1.28 -8.47 34.46
C GLN A 134 0.81 -7.41 33.46
N ALA A 135 0.29 -7.83 32.30
CA ALA A 135 -0.25 -6.91 31.30
C ALA A 135 -1.53 -6.21 31.81
N LEU A 136 -2.43 -6.95 32.46
CA LEU A 136 -3.61 -6.36 33.09
C LEU A 136 -3.22 -5.37 34.21
N GLY A 137 -2.26 -5.73 35.06
CA GLY A 137 -1.76 -4.85 36.12
C GLY A 137 -1.30 -3.51 35.56
N ARG A 138 -0.38 -3.54 34.57
CA ARG A 138 0.11 -2.34 33.89
C ARG A 138 -1.01 -1.52 33.23
N ALA A 139 -1.95 -2.17 32.56
CA ALA A 139 -3.05 -1.49 31.88
C ALA A 139 -3.99 -0.77 32.87
N VAL A 140 -4.34 -1.40 33.99
CA VAL A 140 -5.24 -0.82 35.00
C VAL A 140 -4.52 0.26 35.81
N ASP A 141 -3.27 0.04 36.20
CA ASP A 141 -2.52 1.01 37.01
C ASP A 141 -2.14 2.26 36.21
N GLY A 142 -1.80 2.11 34.92
CA GLY A 142 -1.52 3.24 34.03
C GLY A 142 -2.72 4.19 33.88
N LEU A 143 -3.94 3.65 33.79
CA LEU A 143 -5.15 4.47 33.70
C LEU A 143 -5.55 5.11 35.02
N ARG A 144 -5.36 4.42 36.15
CA ARG A 144 -5.56 5.03 37.48
C ARG A 144 -4.61 6.21 37.68
N PHE A 145 -3.35 6.07 37.25
CA PHE A 145 -2.38 7.17 37.32
C PHE A 145 -2.83 8.37 36.48
N GLN A 146 -3.31 8.15 35.25
CA GLN A 146 -3.84 9.23 34.39
C GLN A 146 -5.06 9.95 34.99
N LEU A 147 -5.97 9.22 35.65
CA LEU A 147 -7.12 9.84 36.33
C LEU A 147 -6.72 10.60 37.59
N SER A 148 -5.74 10.09 38.33
CA SER A 148 -5.21 10.73 39.54
C SER A 148 -4.42 12.01 39.21
N ALA A 149 -3.80 12.05 38.04
CA ALA A 149 -3.00 13.19 37.57
C ALA A 149 -3.83 14.34 36.99
N ARG A 150 -5.15 14.17 36.79
CA ARG A 150 -6.01 15.29 36.38
C ARG A 150 -6.21 16.25 37.57
N PRO A 151 -5.81 17.53 37.46
CA PRO A 151 -6.06 18.50 38.53
C PRO A 151 -7.57 18.61 38.75
N SER A 152 -8.00 18.45 40.00
CA SER A 152 -9.41 18.57 40.38
C SER A 152 -9.85 20.02 40.15
N VAL A 153 -10.52 20.29 39.03
CA VAL A 153 -11.12 21.59 38.74
C VAL A 153 -12.28 21.79 39.71
N THR A 154 -12.03 22.54 40.78
CA THR A 154 -13.07 22.96 41.72
C THR A 154 -13.87 24.08 41.05
N LEU A 155 -15.06 23.75 40.54
CA LEU A 155 -15.97 24.76 40.01
C LEU A 155 -16.43 25.68 41.16
N PRO A 156 -16.42 27.02 40.99
CA PRO A 156 -17.00 27.94 41.97
C PRO A 156 -18.52 27.77 42.05
N PRO A 157 -19.14 28.02 43.22
CA PRO A 157 -20.57 27.85 43.40
C PRO A 157 -21.36 28.81 42.50
N THR A 158 -22.35 28.24 41.81
CA THR A 158 -23.30 28.90 40.91
C THR A 158 -24.07 30.01 41.63
N ALA A 159 -23.89 31.25 41.17
CA ALA A 159 -24.74 32.38 41.54
C ALA A 159 -26.04 32.38 40.73
N GLU A 160 -27.17 32.64 41.41
CA GLU A 160 -28.52 32.73 40.85
C GLU A 160 -28.63 33.76 39.69
N PRO A 161 -29.48 33.51 38.68
CA PRO A 161 -29.61 34.41 37.55
C PRO A 161 -30.47 35.64 37.91
N ALA A 162 -29.83 36.80 37.99
CA ALA A 162 -30.50 38.08 38.02
C ALA A 162 -31.11 38.42 36.65
N ARG A 163 -32.41 38.70 36.64
CA ARG A 163 -33.17 39.19 35.48
C ARG A 163 -32.61 40.53 34.99
N LEU A 164 -32.12 40.59 33.76
CA LEU A 164 -31.78 41.84 33.09
C LEU A 164 -32.87 42.25 32.08
N SER A 165 -33.44 43.42 32.34
CA SER A 165 -34.40 44.13 31.50
C SER A 165 -33.67 44.81 30.34
N VAL A 166 -34.12 44.54 29.12
CA VAL A 166 -33.63 45.19 27.89
C VAL A 166 -34.09 46.65 27.84
N LYS A 167 -33.15 47.58 27.62
CA LYS A 167 -33.41 48.92 27.09
C LYS A 167 -32.63 49.09 25.78
N PRO A 168 -33.20 49.77 24.77
CA PRO A 168 -32.60 49.87 23.44
C PRO A 168 -31.42 50.85 23.43
N VAL A 169 -30.34 50.45 22.78
CA VAL A 169 -29.15 51.26 22.53
C VAL A 169 -29.31 51.99 21.21
N THR A 170 -29.25 53.31 21.27
CA THR A 170 -29.03 54.24 20.16
C THR A 170 -27.57 54.18 19.69
N GLU A 171 -27.38 54.14 18.37
CA GLU A 171 -26.09 54.30 17.67
C GLU A 171 -25.35 55.58 18.08
N PRO A 172 -24.00 55.58 17.99
CA PRO A 172 -23.41 56.55 17.08
C PRO A 172 -22.19 56.06 16.28
N ALA A 173 -22.17 56.52 15.03
CA ALA A 173 -21.07 56.93 14.14
C ALA A 173 -19.61 56.67 14.60
N VAL A 174 -18.91 55.88 13.79
CA VAL A 174 -17.44 55.75 13.80
C VAL A 174 -16.83 56.75 12.82
N SER A 175 -15.99 57.65 13.33
CA SER A 175 -15.10 58.49 12.52
C SER A 175 -13.72 57.85 12.41
N LEU A 176 -13.22 57.78 11.18
CA LEU A 176 -11.84 57.46 10.82
C LEU A 176 -10.83 58.42 11.48
N ALA A 177 -9.82 57.85 12.13
CA ALA A 177 -8.58 58.57 12.45
C ALA A 177 -7.37 57.63 12.28
N VAL A 178 -6.52 58.01 11.32
CA VAL A 178 -5.20 57.45 11.01
C VAL A 178 -4.16 58.08 11.94
N SER A 179 -3.25 57.27 12.50
CA SER A 179 -1.95 57.72 13.05
C SER A 179 -1.09 56.54 13.54
N PRO A 180 0.24 56.69 13.69
CA PRO A 180 1.20 55.97 12.83
C PRO A 180 2.21 55.09 13.58
N ALA A 181 3.06 54.45 12.77
CA ALA A 181 4.24 53.66 13.08
C ALA A 181 4.95 53.99 14.41
N VAL A 182 5.11 52.95 15.24
CA VAL A 182 6.01 52.93 16.39
C VAL A 182 7.20 52.03 16.06
N SER A 183 8.36 52.67 15.95
CA SER A 183 9.68 52.04 15.92
C SER A 183 10.03 51.62 17.35
N LEU A 184 10.43 50.35 17.55
CA LEU A 184 10.99 49.86 18.80
C LEU A 184 12.42 49.39 18.57
N THR A 185 13.34 50.25 18.96
CA THR A 185 14.71 49.92 19.35
C THR A 185 14.71 49.73 20.87
N ALA A 186 15.18 48.58 21.35
CA ALA A 186 15.49 48.32 22.77
C ALA A 186 16.42 47.08 22.87
N PRO A 187 17.15 46.87 23.97
CA PRO A 187 18.62 46.95 23.97
C PRO A 187 19.31 45.61 24.24
N MET A 188 20.59 45.53 23.87
CA MET A 188 21.49 44.45 24.28
C MET A 188 21.61 44.38 25.80
N VAL A 189 21.20 43.25 26.37
CA VAL A 189 21.51 42.84 27.74
C VAL A 189 22.73 41.92 27.68
N ALA A 190 23.82 42.36 28.31
CA ALA A 190 25.05 41.58 28.46
C ALA A 190 24.82 40.41 29.44
N LEU A 191 25.13 39.20 29.00
CA LEU A 191 25.17 38.01 29.84
C LEU A 191 26.52 37.91 30.57
N PRO A 192 26.56 37.45 31.83
CA PRO A 192 27.79 37.28 32.58
C PRO A 192 28.56 36.04 32.11
N MET A 193 29.87 36.20 31.95
CA MET A 193 30.82 35.12 31.70
C MET A 193 30.78 34.10 32.85
N MET A 194 30.39 32.87 32.55
CA MET A 194 30.58 31.73 33.45
C MET A 194 31.93 31.10 33.14
N SER A 195 32.72 31.00 34.20
CA SER A 195 34.06 30.43 34.29
C SER A 195 34.10 28.92 34.04
N GLU A 196 35.22 28.49 33.44
CA GLU A 196 35.64 27.11 33.19
C GLU A 196 35.56 26.22 34.44
N PRO A 197 35.12 24.95 34.34
CA PRO A 197 35.30 23.97 35.40
C PRO A 197 36.69 23.34 35.35
N GLU A 198 37.41 23.48 36.47
CA GLU A 198 38.69 22.83 36.76
C GLU A 198 38.59 21.29 36.68
N THR A 199 39.57 20.69 36.03
CA THR A 199 39.80 19.24 35.95
C THR A 199 40.27 18.67 37.30
N PRO A 200 39.69 17.57 37.81
CA PRO A 200 40.21 16.88 38.98
C PRO A 200 41.43 15.99 38.64
N PRO A 201 42.36 15.80 39.59
CA PRO A 201 43.67 15.21 39.33
C PRO A 201 43.62 13.69 39.17
N VAL A 202 44.44 13.23 38.22
CA VAL A 202 44.78 11.84 37.92
C VAL A 202 45.38 11.15 39.16
N VAL A 203 44.68 10.13 39.66
CA VAL A 203 45.21 9.20 40.68
C VAL A 203 45.76 7.97 39.95
N THR A 204 47.09 7.84 39.95
CA THR A 204 47.82 6.64 39.53
C THR A 204 47.80 5.59 40.64
N ALA A 205 47.37 4.37 40.32
CA ALA A 205 47.53 3.20 41.17
C ALA A 205 48.24 2.07 40.40
N PRO A 206 49.10 1.27 41.05
CA PRO A 206 50.08 0.42 40.39
C PRO A 206 49.51 -0.94 39.96
N VAL A 207 49.89 -1.38 38.75
CA VAL A 207 49.64 -2.73 38.24
C VAL A 207 50.58 -3.72 38.93
N VAL A 208 49.99 -4.62 39.73
CA VAL A 208 50.66 -5.78 40.31
C VAL A 208 50.52 -6.96 39.36
N THR A 209 51.67 -7.46 38.89
CA THR A 209 51.86 -8.71 38.17
C THR A 209 51.61 -9.90 39.10
N GLN A 210 50.68 -10.79 38.75
CA GLN A 210 50.69 -12.17 39.23
C GLN A 210 50.35 -13.15 38.11
N ALA A 211 51.32 -14.01 37.83
CA ALA A 211 51.20 -15.22 37.05
C ALA A 211 50.59 -16.33 37.91
N SER A 212 49.67 -17.11 37.36
CA SER A 212 49.35 -18.44 37.88
C SER A 212 48.73 -19.31 36.78
N THR A 213 49.53 -20.29 36.37
CA THR A 213 49.12 -21.51 35.67
C THR A 213 48.32 -22.41 36.60
N PRO A 214 47.48 -23.29 36.04
CA PRO A 214 47.35 -24.63 36.60
C PRO A 214 47.59 -25.71 35.55
N LYS A 215 48.61 -26.52 35.81
CA LYS A 215 48.80 -27.84 35.23
C LYS A 215 47.62 -28.73 35.61
N ARG A 216 46.99 -29.39 34.64
CA ARG A 216 46.23 -30.63 34.91
C ARG A 216 46.59 -31.69 33.87
N SER A 217 47.42 -32.61 34.31
CA SER A 217 47.71 -33.88 33.66
C SER A 217 46.50 -34.81 33.77
N VAL A 218 46.03 -35.37 32.67
CA VAL A 218 45.29 -36.64 32.66
C VAL A 218 45.85 -37.54 31.57
N GLN A 219 46.05 -38.78 31.96
CA GLN A 219 46.78 -39.84 31.27
C GLN A 219 45.95 -40.48 30.14
N SER A 220 46.64 -40.78 29.05
CA SER A 220 46.68 -42.06 28.32
C SER A 220 45.44 -42.98 28.37
N ALA A 221 44.78 -43.13 27.22
CA ALA A 221 44.06 -44.33 26.82
C ALA A 221 44.28 -44.62 25.32
N ARG A 222 44.18 -45.91 24.98
CA ARG A 222 44.74 -46.64 23.82
C ARG A 222 44.19 -46.27 22.42
N PRO A 223 44.92 -46.61 21.33
CA PRO A 223 44.51 -46.33 19.96
C PRO A 223 43.43 -47.31 19.46
N ILE A 224 42.37 -46.77 18.88
CA ILE A 224 41.38 -47.52 18.10
C ILE A 224 41.87 -47.55 16.64
N LYS A 225 42.00 -48.76 16.10
CA LYS A 225 42.26 -49.05 14.68
C LYS A 225 41.08 -48.55 13.83
N VAL A 226 41.36 -47.65 12.89
CA VAL A 226 40.45 -47.28 11.80
C VAL A 226 40.86 -48.04 10.53
N PRO A 227 39.94 -48.64 9.76
CA PRO A 227 40.24 -49.32 8.50
C PRO A 227 40.55 -48.32 7.37
N PRO A 228 41.28 -48.74 6.31
CA PRO A 228 41.75 -47.85 5.25
C PRO A 228 40.61 -47.37 4.34
N PRO A 229 40.70 -46.14 3.77
CA PRO A 229 39.77 -45.68 2.75
C PRO A 229 40.02 -46.39 1.42
N LEU A 230 38.90 -46.64 0.74
CA LEU A 230 38.80 -47.24 -0.59
C LEU A 230 39.48 -46.38 -1.67
N GLU A 231 40.01 -47.11 -2.65
CA GLU A 231 40.72 -46.67 -3.83
C GLU A 231 39.95 -45.59 -4.62
N THR A 232 40.56 -44.41 -4.77
CA THR A 232 40.22 -43.47 -5.83
C THR A 232 40.82 -43.97 -7.14
N LEU A 233 39.96 -44.40 -8.06
CA LEU A 233 40.29 -44.60 -9.47
C LEU A 233 40.63 -43.25 -10.10
N SER A 234 41.92 -43.00 -10.30
CA SER A 234 42.43 -41.96 -11.19
C SER A 234 42.26 -42.44 -12.64
N VAL A 235 41.28 -41.89 -13.36
CA VAL A 235 41.21 -41.99 -14.82
C VAL A 235 41.89 -40.75 -15.39
N ASP A 236 43.05 -40.97 -16.01
CA ASP A 236 43.70 -40.01 -16.92
C ASP A 236 42.79 -39.73 -18.12
N VAL A 237 42.39 -38.47 -18.31
CA VAL A 237 41.89 -37.98 -19.60
C VAL A 237 42.72 -36.78 -20.00
N SER A 238 43.59 -37.02 -20.97
CA SER A 238 44.40 -36.04 -21.68
C SER A 238 43.53 -34.95 -22.32
N ILE A 239 43.82 -33.68 -22.02
CA ILE A 239 43.28 -32.54 -22.78
C ILE A 239 44.23 -32.29 -23.95
N GLU A 240 43.82 -32.71 -25.15
CA GLU A 240 44.42 -32.25 -26.41
C GLU A 240 43.88 -30.85 -26.72
N SER A 241 44.79 -29.89 -26.73
CA SER A 241 44.61 -28.55 -27.28
C SER A 241 44.58 -28.63 -28.81
N VAL A 242 43.42 -28.37 -29.41
CA VAL A 242 43.26 -28.16 -30.86
C VAL A 242 42.98 -26.68 -31.10
N GLU A 243 43.99 -25.96 -31.58
CA GLU A 243 43.83 -24.70 -32.29
C GLU A 243 43.28 -25.00 -33.68
N ALA A 244 42.08 -24.49 -33.98
CA ALA A 244 41.51 -24.50 -35.31
C ALA A 244 41.30 -23.07 -35.79
N SER A 245 42.28 -22.57 -36.53
CA SER A 245 42.18 -21.42 -37.42
C SER A 245 41.28 -21.77 -38.61
N VAL A 246 40.19 -21.03 -38.82
CA VAL A 246 39.45 -21.02 -40.08
C VAL A 246 39.30 -19.58 -40.56
N SER A 247 40.03 -19.28 -41.62
CA SER A 247 39.89 -18.14 -42.51
C SER A 247 38.61 -18.25 -43.34
N VAL A 248 37.85 -17.16 -43.48
CA VAL A 248 36.84 -17.03 -44.55
C VAL A 248 37.07 -15.73 -45.32
N ASP A 249 37.17 -15.94 -46.63
CA ASP A 249 37.26 -14.97 -47.72
C ASP A 249 36.20 -13.87 -47.65
N VAL A 250 36.63 -12.63 -47.85
CA VAL A 250 35.77 -11.55 -48.35
C VAL A 250 36.33 -11.08 -49.67
N GLY A 251 35.76 -11.64 -50.75
CA GLY A 251 35.83 -11.04 -52.07
C GLY A 251 34.75 -9.96 -52.19
N SER A 252 35.16 -8.71 -52.43
CA SER A 252 34.31 -7.77 -53.18
C SER A 252 35.19 -6.83 -53.99
N GLU A 253 35.10 -6.97 -55.31
CA GLU A 253 35.47 -5.96 -56.28
C GLU A 253 34.77 -4.64 -55.95
N VAL A 254 35.52 -3.55 -55.79
CA VAL A 254 35.05 -2.22 -56.20
C VAL A 254 36.23 -1.46 -56.83
N THR A 255 35.93 -0.97 -58.03
CA THR A 255 36.74 -0.21 -58.96
C THR A 255 37.38 1.04 -58.35
N ALA A 256 38.66 1.20 -58.64
CA ALA A 256 39.41 2.43 -58.43
C ALA A 256 38.89 3.58 -59.30
N VAL A 257 38.55 4.72 -58.70
CA VAL A 257 38.65 6.04 -59.34
C VAL A 257 39.51 6.94 -58.46
N ARG A 258 40.51 7.47 -59.14
CA ARG A 258 41.62 8.29 -58.68
C ARG A 258 41.15 9.72 -58.40
N GLY A 259 41.51 10.28 -57.25
CA GLY A 259 41.34 11.70 -56.92
C GLY A 259 42.31 12.13 -55.84
N GLU A 260 43.25 13.01 -56.20
CA GLU A 260 44.37 13.54 -55.42
C GLU A 260 43.96 14.54 -54.31
N PRO A 261 44.88 14.90 -53.39
CA PRO A 261 44.57 15.37 -52.04
C PRO A 261 44.50 16.90 -51.92
N SER A 262 43.79 17.39 -50.90
CA SER A 262 44.00 18.74 -50.38
C SER A 262 44.18 18.75 -48.87
N ASN A 263 45.28 19.41 -48.50
CA ASN A 263 45.84 19.68 -47.20
C ASN A 263 44.97 20.49 -46.22
N ASP A 264 45.44 20.45 -44.97
CA ASP A 264 45.33 21.44 -43.90
C ASP A 264 44.00 21.60 -43.15
N ALA A 265 43.98 21.13 -41.90
CA ALA A 265 43.86 22.03 -40.74
C ALA A 265 44.09 21.26 -39.41
N GLN A 266 45.06 21.75 -38.65
CA GLN A 266 45.25 21.47 -37.23
C GLN A 266 44.06 21.99 -36.41
N SER A 267 43.51 21.16 -35.53
CA SER A 267 42.73 21.63 -34.39
C SER A 267 42.91 20.65 -33.23
N GLY A 268 43.37 21.20 -32.10
CA GLY A 268 43.74 20.46 -30.89
C GLY A 268 42.55 19.85 -30.14
N PRO A 269 42.83 19.17 -29.01
CA PRO A 269 41.82 18.41 -28.28
C PRO A 269 40.80 19.34 -27.59
N SER A 270 39.52 19.10 -27.87
CA SER A 270 38.38 19.70 -27.17
C SER A 270 38.36 19.30 -25.68
N PRO A 271 37.95 20.21 -24.77
CA PRO A 271 37.81 19.90 -23.36
C PRO A 271 36.60 18.97 -23.11
N MET A 272 36.73 18.15 -22.07
CA MET A 272 35.69 17.24 -21.58
C MET A 272 34.41 18.02 -21.22
N PRO A 273 33.21 17.46 -21.49
CA PRO A 273 31.96 18.07 -21.06
C PRO A 273 31.85 18.04 -19.53
N SER A 274 31.55 19.20 -18.96
CA SER A 274 31.19 19.35 -17.55
C SER A 274 29.93 18.53 -17.23
N VAL A 275 29.93 17.91 -16.05
CA VAL A 275 28.81 17.21 -15.42
C VAL A 275 27.55 18.11 -15.45
N PRO A 276 26.37 17.58 -15.80
CA PRO A 276 25.15 18.37 -15.81
C PRO A 276 24.79 18.78 -14.37
N VAL A 277 24.74 20.09 -14.16
CA VAL A 277 24.16 20.71 -12.96
C VAL A 277 22.67 20.38 -12.94
N TRP A 278 22.19 19.90 -11.79
CA TRP A 278 20.81 19.51 -11.54
C TRP A 278 19.85 20.69 -11.77
N ASN A 279 18.79 20.48 -12.57
CA ASN A 279 17.85 21.51 -13.01
C ASN A 279 16.80 21.80 -11.92
N ALA A 280 16.85 23.01 -11.35
CA ALA A 280 15.90 23.57 -10.38
C ALA A 280 14.49 23.86 -10.95
N GLU A 281 14.16 23.43 -12.18
CA GLU A 281 12.87 23.69 -12.82
C GLU A 281 11.77 22.67 -12.46
N ILE A 282 12.12 21.57 -11.76
CA ILE A 282 11.15 20.55 -11.32
C ILE A 282 10.44 20.96 -10.00
N ASP A 283 11.00 21.90 -9.24
CA ASP A 283 10.45 22.33 -7.93
C ASP A 283 9.32 23.38 -8.02
N ALA A 284 9.02 23.91 -9.21
CA ALA A 284 7.99 24.94 -9.37
C ALA A 284 6.54 24.46 -9.13
N GLY A 285 6.32 23.14 -9.01
CA GLY A 285 5.01 22.55 -8.70
C GLY A 285 4.67 22.46 -7.20
N TRP A 286 5.61 22.76 -6.31
CA TRP A 286 5.49 22.46 -4.87
C TRP A 286 5.52 23.69 -3.95
N ALA A 287 5.77 24.89 -4.48
CA ALA A 287 5.79 26.12 -3.69
C ALA A 287 4.36 26.64 -3.43
N MET A 288 3.80 26.35 -2.26
CA MET A 288 2.60 27.03 -1.74
C MET A 288 3.03 28.28 -0.95
N GLU A 289 2.40 29.43 -1.23
CA GLU A 289 2.60 30.69 -0.51
C GLU A 289 2.13 30.55 0.94
N ASN A 290 3.06 30.73 1.89
CA ASN A 290 2.79 30.65 3.33
C ASN A 290 2.16 31.96 3.85
N GLU A 291 0.85 31.97 4.09
CA GLU A 291 0.22 32.88 5.06
C GLU A 291 -0.10 32.11 6.35
N ALA A 292 0.54 32.51 7.46
CA ALA A 292 0.32 31.92 8.77
C ALA A 292 -1.02 32.40 9.38
N PRO A 293 -1.95 31.51 9.78
CA PRO A 293 -3.15 31.92 10.49
C PRO A 293 -2.85 32.13 11.98
N SER A 294 -3.09 33.35 12.44
CA SER A 294 -3.16 33.73 13.86
C SER A 294 -4.52 33.39 14.46
N GLY A 295 -4.54 32.73 15.62
CA GLY A 295 -5.68 32.71 16.55
C GLY A 295 -6.40 31.37 16.69
N LEU A 296 -5.99 30.55 17.66
CA LEU A 296 -6.80 29.45 18.20
C LEU A 296 -7.76 30.02 19.26
N GLU A 297 -9.05 30.07 18.97
CA GLU A 297 -10.11 30.12 19.98
C GLU A 297 -10.77 28.72 20.07
N ASP A 298 -10.86 28.20 21.29
CA ASP A 298 -11.44 26.91 21.67
C ASP A 298 -12.96 27.05 21.93
N PRO A 299 -13.84 26.35 21.20
CA PRO A 299 -15.26 26.28 21.53
C PRO A 299 -15.67 24.85 21.95
N THR A 300 -15.32 24.44 23.17
CA THR A 300 -15.95 23.28 23.82
C THR A 300 -17.16 23.69 24.66
N HIS A 301 -18.33 23.83 24.02
CA HIS A 301 -19.63 23.94 24.70
C HIS A 301 -20.39 22.60 24.66
N VAL A 302 -20.48 21.94 25.82
CA VAL A 302 -21.28 20.73 26.04
C VAL A 302 -22.73 21.13 26.38
N VAL A 303 -23.70 20.71 25.58
CA VAL A 303 -25.14 20.87 25.84
C VAL A 303 -25.66 19.68 26.64
N GLN A 304 -26.25 19.92 27.81
CA GLN A 304 -26.97 18.92 28.59
C GLN A 304 -28.36 18.63 27.99
N VAL A 305 -28.65 17.35 27.72
CA VAL A 305 -29.98 16.89 27.25
C VAL A 305 -30.85 16.52 28.45
N GLU A 306 -31.79 17.39 28.81
CA GLU A 306 -32.89 17.06 29.72
C GLU A 306 -34.09 16.46 28.98
N LYS A 307 -34.55 15.30 29.48
CA LYS A 307 -35.92 14.75 29.47
C LYS A 307 -36.74 14.83 28.16
N LEU A 308 -36.84 13.67 27.51
CA LEU A 308 -37.74 13.36 26.39
C LEU A 308 -39.22 13.63 26.72
N VAL A 309 -39.73 14.74 26.17
CA VAL A 309 -41.15 15.04 25.98
C VAL A 309 -41.62 14.33 24.69
N PRO A 310 -42.86 13.79 24.62
CA PRO A 310 -43.39 13.14 23.42
C PRO A 310 -43.24 14.01 22.16
N THR A 311 -42.78 13.38 21.08
CA THR A 311 -42.34 13.99 19.83
C THR A 311 -43.42 14.91 19.24
N PRO A 312 -43.15 16.23 19.07
CA PRO A 312 -44.08 17.12 18.38
C PRO A 312 -44.28 16.66 16.93
N LYS A 313 -45.48 16.89 16.39
CA LYS A 313 -45.82 16.66 14.98
C LYS A 313 -44.70 17.23 14.09
N ARG A 314 -44.12 16.38 13.22
CA ARG A 314 -43.09 16.76 12.23
C ARG A 314 -43.50 18.09 11.58
N ALA A 315 -42.69 19.13 11.77
CA ALA A 315 -42.83 20.37 11.02
C ALA A 315 -42.82 20.02 9.53
N ALA A 316 -43.72 20.62 8.75
CA ALA A 316 -43.76 20.41 7.31
C ALA A 316 -42.40 20.84 6.74
N GLY A 317 -41.59 19.87 6.31
CA GLY A 317 -40.31 20.14 5.64
C GLY A 317 -40.53 20.83 4.29
N PRO A 318 -39.45 21.34 3.66
CA PRO A 318 -39.56 21.97 2.35
C PRO A 318 -40.12 20.98 1.31
N THR A 319 -40.99 21.47 0.43
CA THR A 319 -41.52 20.69 -0.69
C THR A 319 -40.45 20.46 -1.76
N PHE A 320 -40.39 19.26 -2.33
CA PHE A 320 -39.46 18.96 -3.43
C PHE A 320 -39.83 19.76 -4.70
N ASP A 321 -38.89 20.55 -5.24
CA ASP A 321 -39.07 21.31 -6.47
C ASP A 321 -38.73 20.45 -7.70
N THR A 322 -39.77 19.87 -8.31
CA THR A 322 -39.64 19.04 -9.52
C THR A 322 -39.14 19.83 -10.74
N THR A 323 -39.32 21.16 -10.75
CA THR A 323 -38.87 22.01 -11.86
C THR A 323 -37.35 22.17 -11.82
N ARG A 324 -36.77 22.34 -10.63
CA ARG A 324 -35.31 22.40 -10.44
C ARG A 324 -34.63 21.05 -10.65
N ALA A 325 -35.27 19.96 -10.22
CA ALA A 325 -34.75 18.61 -10.39
C ALA A 325 -34.65 18.20 -11.87
N GLY A 326 -35.58 18.66 -12.71
CA GLY A 326 -35.58 18.30 -14.12
C GLY A 326 -35.75 16.79 -14.31
N LEU A 327 -34.77 16.15 -14.96
CA LEU A 327 -34.74 14.69 -15.16
C LEU A 327 -33.95 13.95 -14.07
N SER A 328 -33.19 14.64 -13.23
CA SER A 328 -32.48 14.02 -12.11
C SER A 328 -33.40 13.89 -10.89
N ASP A 329 -33.10 12.92 -10.04
CA ASP A 329 -33.79 12.77 -8.76
C ASP A 329 -33.28 13.75 -7.68
N GLY A 330 -32.39 14.67 -8.01
CA GLY A 330 -31.88 15.67 -7.07
C GLY A 330 -31.44 16.97 -7.74
N TYR A 331 -31.21 17.99 -6.91
CA TYR A 331 -30.70 19.31 -7.32
C TYR A 331 -29.93 19.97 -6.18
N LEU A 332 -29.04 20.91 -6.54
CA LEU A 332 -28.29 21.76 -5.60
C LEU A 332 -28.80 23.19 -5.67
N THR A 333 -28.96 23.85 -4.52
CA THR A 333 -29.38 25.25 -4.42
C THR A 333 -28.63 25.96 -3.31
N LEU A 334 -28.52 27.29 -3.40
CA LEU A 334 -27.97 28.11 -2.33
C LEU A 334 -29.11 28.78 -1.56
N VAL A 335 -29.16 28.62 -0.24
CA VAL A 335 -30.15 29.23 0.66
C VAL A 335 -29.40 29.81 1.86
N ASP A 336 -29.52 31.12 2.08
CA ASP A 336 -28.84 31.83 3.18
C ASP A 336 -27.33 31.52 3.26
N ASP A 337 -26.64 31.60 2.12
CA ASP A 337 -25.21 31.25 1.93
C ASP A 337 -24.83 29.78 2.22
N ARG A 338 -25.81 28.90 2.46
CA ARG A 338 -25.59 27.46 2.64
C ARG A 338 -26.03 26.67 1.43
N VAL A 339 -25.26 25.64 1.11
CA VAL A 339 -25.60 24.73 0.02
C VAL A 339 -26.64 23.73 0.49
N LEU A 340 -27.79 23.72 -0.18
CA LEU A 340 -28.88 22.79 0.04
C LEU A 340 -28.89 21.74 -1.09
N ALA A 341 -28.52 20.51 -0.74
CA ALA A 341 -28.53 19.36 -1.64
C ALA A 341 -29.81 18.55 -1.42
N THR A 342 -30.74 18.59 -2.37
CA THR A 342 -32.02 17.89 -2.25
C THR A 342 -32.03 16.66 -3.14
N VAL A 343 -32.54 15.53 -2.63
CA VAL A 343 -32.62 14.27 -3.40
C VAL A 343 -33.86 13.47 -3.04
N ARG A 344 -34.41 12.82 -4.06
CA ARG A 344 -35.56 11.94 -4.02
C ARG A 344 -35.12 10.49 -4.14
N THR A 345 -35.57 9.65 -3.24
CA THR A 345 -35.20 8.22 -3.24
C THR A 345 -36.30 7.38 -2.59
N SER A 346 -36.14 6.06 -2.52
CA SER A 346 -37.10 5.20 -1.82
C SER A 346 -37.11 5.52 -0.33
N LEU A 347 -38.25 5.31 0.35
CA LEU A 347 -38.38 5.59 1.78
C LEU A 347 -37.33 4.83 2.61
N ASP A 348 -37.11 3.55 2.31
CA ASP A 348 -36.13 2.72 3.03
C ASP A 348 -34.70 3.26 2.86
N ARG A 349 -34.34 3.67 1.64
CA ARG A 349 -33.04 4.25 1.34
C ARG A 349 -32.87 5.62 1.99
N ALA A 350 -33.88 6.48 1.94
CA ALA A 350 -33.89 7.77 2.62
C ALA A 350 -33.74 7.59 4.14
N ASN A 351 -34.45 6.64 4.75
CA ASN A 351 -34.32 6.33 6.17
C ASN A 351 -32.91 5.79 6.50
N ALA A 352 -32.33 4.95 5.66
CA ALA A 352 -30.97 4.42 5.85
C ALA A 352 -29.93 5.54 5.86
N PHE A 353 -30.02 6.50 4.94
CA PHE A 353 -29.16 7.70 4.93
C PHE A 353 -29.49 8.69 6.06
N ALA A 354 -30.73 8.74 6.53
CA ALA A 354 -31.12 9.60 7.63
C ALA A 354 -30.60 9.10 9.00
N GLN A 355 -30.52 7.77 9.19
CA GLN A 355 -30.25 7.15 10.48
C GLN A 355 -28.83 6.54 10.60
N GLY A 356 -28.18 6.21 9.49
CA GLY A 356 -26.87 5.55 9.49
C GLY A 356 -25.66 6.49 9.53
N GLU A 357 -24.48 5.91 9.66
CA GLU A 357 -23.20 6.58 9.41
C GLU A 357 -23.11 6.93 7.92
N ALA A 358 -23.22 8.22 7.63
CA ALA A 358 -23.11 8.74 6.29
C ALA A 358 -22.05 9.83 6.27
N ALA A 359 -21.28 9.87 5.21
CA ALA A 359 -20.26 10.89 4.95
C ALA A 359 -20.62 11.62 3.65
N LEU A 360 -20.21 12.88 3.56
CA LEU A 360 -20.39 13.69 2.36
C LEU A 360 -19.01 14.06 1.80
N GLY A 361 -18.79 13.78 0.52
CA GLY A 361 -17.57 14.07 -0.21
C GLY A 361 -17.83 14.92 -1.44
N PHE A 362 -16.81 15.64 -1.91
CA PHE A 362 -16.79 16.31 -3.21
C PHE A 362 -15.72 15.65 -4.07
N GLN A 363 -16.13 15.12 -5.21
CA GLN A 363 -15.31 14.25 -6.05
C GLN A 363 -15.03 14.88 -7.41
N TYR A 364 -13.87 14.52 -7.96
CA TYR A 364 -13.46 14.83 -9.34
C TYR A 364 -13.08 13.53 -10.05
N HIS A 365 -13.82 13.21 -11.09
CA HIS A 365 -13.65 12.02 -11.91
C HIS A 365 -13.19 12.39 -13.31
N VAL A 366 -12.25 11.62 -13.88
CA VAL A 366 -11.84 11.76 -15.28
C VAL A 366 -12.45 10.60 -16.06
N THR A 367 -13.38 10.91 -16.96
CA THR A 367 -13.97 9.93 -17.88
C THR A 367 -13.30 10.02 -19.27
N PRO A 368 -13.40 8.99 -20.12
CA PRO A 368 -12.97 9.08 -21.52
C PRO A 368 -13.63 10.22 -22.31
N SER A 369 -14.80 10.71 -21.86
CA SER A 369 -15.54 11.79 -22.52
C SER A 369 -15.28 13.18 -21.92
N GLY A 370 -14.54 13.27 -20.82
CA GLY A 370 -14.25 14.52 -20.11
C GLY A 370 -14.35 14.40 -18.58
N PRO A 371 -14.00 15.44 -17.83
CA PRO A 371 -14.09 15.44 -16.38
C PRO A 371 -15.52 15.64 -15.87
N VAL A 372 -15.81 15.07 -14.71
CA VAL A 372 -17.08 15.22 -13.97
C VAL A 372 -16.76 15.61 -12.53
N LEU A 373 -17.46 16.61 -12.02
CA LEU A 373 -17.50 16.93 -10.60
C LEU A 373 -18.80 16.42 -10.01
N ASP A 374 -18.75 15.89 -8.80
CA ASP A 374 -19.94 15.50 -8.08
C ASP A 374 -19.82 15.73 -6.57
N LEU A 375 -20.97 15.91 -5.95
CA LEU A 375 -21.14 15.80 -4.51
C LEU A 375 -21.68 14.39 -4.24
N MET A 376 -21.02 13.60 -3.42
CA MET A 376 -21.45 12.24 -3.07
C MET A 376 -21.74 12.13 -1.58
N MET A 377 -22.92 11.62 -1.23
CA MET A 377 -23.24 11.14 0.12
C MET A 377 -23.11 9.62 0.14
N SER A 378 -22.13 9.09 0.88
CA SER A 378 -21.91 7.65 1.01
C SER A 378 -22.40 7.15 2.37
N ARG A 379 -22.84 5.90 2.42
CA ARG A 379 -23.15 5.18 3.66
C ARG A 379 -22.19 4.02 3.79
N SER A 380 -21.55 3.90 4.94
CA SER A 380 -20.60 2.84 5.24
C SER A 380 -21.10 1.90 6.32
N THR A 381 -20.69 0.63 6.23
CA THR A 381 -20.84 -0.36 7.30
C THR A 381 -19.50 -1.09 7.45
N GLY A 382 -18.83 -0.94 8.59
CA GLY A 382 -17.52 -1.58 8.82
C GLY A 382 -16.43 -1.08 7.87
N GLY A 383 -16.48 0.19 7.46
CA GLY A 383 -15.52 0.80 6.53
C GLY A 383 -15.84 0.60 5.04
N ASP A 384 -16.72 -0.35 4.70
CA ASP A 384 -17.15 -0.57 3.32
C ASP A 384 -18.37 0.28 2.97
N ILE A 385 -18.32 0.94 1.80
CA ILE A 385 -19.43 1.74 1.30
C ILE A 385 -20.48 0.80 0.72
N VAL A 386 -21.65 0.78 1.37
CA VAL A 386 -22.77 -0.11 1.03
C VAL A 386 -23.80 0.55 0.12
N ASP A 387 -23.88 1.87 0.12
CA ASP A 387 -24.82 2.65 -0.71
C ASP A 387 -24.31 4.10 -0.87
N HIS A 388 -24.71 4.79 -1.94
CA HIS A 388 -24.34 6.19 -2.18
C HIS A 388 -25.43 6.98 -2.96
N LEU A 389 -25.63 8.24 -2.59
CA LEU A 389 -26.39 9.25 -3.33
C LEU A 389 -25.42 10.28 -3.92
N TYR A 390 -25.75 10.88 -5.05
CA TYR A 390 -24.84 11.84 -5.69
C TYR A 390 -25.58 12.98 -6.41
N TRP A 391 -24.87 14.09 -6.61
CA TRP A 391 -25.30 15.26 -7.39
C TRP A 391 -24.17 15.68 -8.33
N VAL A 392 -24.40 15.59 -9.65
CA VAL A 392 -23.44 16.07 -10.63
C VAL A 392 -23.38 17.60 -10.58
N VAL A 393 -22.17 18.15 -10.50
CA VAL A 393 -21.90 19.59 -10.42
C VAL A 393 -21.27 20.02 -11.73
N GLU A 394 -21.97 20.87 -12.48
CA GLU A 394 -21.45 21.49 -13.71
C GLU A 394 -21.06 22.94 -13.41
N PRO A 395 -19.76 23.28 -13.25
CA PRO A 395 -19.34 24.62 -12.82
C PRO A 395 -19.83 25.76 -13.71
N ASP A 396 -19.99 25.49 -15.01
CA ASP A 396 -20.45 26.45 -16.01
C ASP A 396 -21.99 26.56 -16.07
N ALA A 397 -22.74 25.73 -15.34
CA ALA A 397 -24.19 25.78 -15.37
C ALA A 397 -24.74 27.03 -14.65
N PRO A 398 -25.81 27.67 -15.16
CA PRO A 398 -26.39 28.86 -14.56
C PRO A 398 -26.77 28.63 -13.08
N GLY A 399 -26.26 29.49 -12.19
CA GLY A 399 -26.55 29.42 -10.76
C GLY A 399 -25.67 28.45 -9.95
N VAL A 400 -24.75 27.71 -10.58
CA VAL A 400 -23.83 26.80 -9.88
C VAL A 400 -22.58 27.51 -9.35
N SER A 401 -22.10 28.57 -10.02
CA SER A 401 -20.92 29.32 -9.52
C SER A 401 -21.07 29.78 -8.06
N PRO A 402 -22.19 30.40 -7.62
CA PRO A 402 -22.35 30.77 -6.21
C PRO A 402 -22.35 29.58 -5.24
N ILE A 403 -22.78 28.39 -5.69
CA ILE A 403 -22.75 27.15 -4.90
C ILE A 403 -21.30 26.71 -4.72
N ILE A 404 -20.52 26.67 -5.80
CA ILE A 404 -19.09 26.32 -5.75
C ILE A 404 -18.34 27.34 -4.89
N ASP A 405 -18.59 28.63 -5.06
CA ASP A 405 -17.94 29.68 -4.27
C ASP A 405 -18.27 29.52 -2.78
N ALA A 406 -19.50 29.14 -2.42
CA ALA A 406 -19.87 28.83 -1.05
C ALA A 406 -19.09 27.61 -0.50
N LEU A 407 -19.05 26.49 -1.24
CA LEU A 407 -18.30 25.28 -0.84
C LEU A 407 -16.79 25.51 -0.73
N CYS A 408 -16.21 26.33 -1.61
CA CYS A 408 -14.81 26.71 -1.60
C CYS A 408 -14.44 27.57 -0.38
N ARG A 409 -15.38 28.39 0.14
CA ARG A 409 -15.17 29.16 1.38
C ARG A 409 -15.33 28.28 2.61
N GLU A 410 -16.42 27.53 2.67
CA GLU A 410 -16.76 26.66 3.77
C GLU A 410 -17.60 25.49 3.23
N PHE A 411 -17.11 24.27 3.40
CA PHE A 411 -17.86 23.09 2.98
C PHE A 411 -18.94 22.75 4.01
N SER A 412 -20.07 23.45 3.90
CA SER A 412 -21.26 23.28 4.74
C SER A 412 -22.47 22.99 3.85
N VAL A 413 -23.00 21.76 3.95
CA VAL A 413 -24.09 21.29 3.10
C VAL A 413 -25.25 20.75 3.94
N ASP A 414 -26.44 21.26 3.66
CA ASP A 414 -27.70 20.69 4.12
C ASP A 414 -28.24 19.70 3.09
N VAL A 415 -28.24 18.41 3.42
CA VAL A 415 -28.85 17.37 2.59
C VAL A 415 -30.31 17.17 3.01
N VAL A 416 -31.23 17.31 2.07
CA VAL A 416 -32.67 17.06 2.27
C VAL A 416 -33.08 15.83 1.48
N LEU A 417 -33.66 14.86 2.21
CA LEU A 417 -34.10 13.58 1.69
C LEU A 417 -35.63 13.59 1.54
N HIS A 418 -36.11 13.29 0.33
CA HIS A 418 -37.52 13.11 0.00
C HIS A 418 -37.81 11.69 -0.48
N GLN A 419 -39.04 11.23 -0.30
CA GLN A 419 -39.53 10.00 -0.93
C GLN A 419 -39.83 10.24 -2.42
N THR A 420 -40.01 9.17 -3.19
CA THR A 420 -40.38 9.22 -4.63
C THR A 420 -41.64 10.03 -4.94
N ASP A 421 -42.55 10.21 -3.99
CA ASP A 421 -43.74 11.07 -4.12
C ASP A 421 -43.48 12.56 -3.81
N GLY A 422 -42.25 12.93 -3.46
CA GLY A 422 -41.83 14.28 -3.09
C GLY A 422 -42.08 14.64 -1.62
N SER A 423 -42.56 13.70 -0.79
CA SER A 423 -42.75 13.93 0.65
C SER A 423 -41.42 13.99 1.39
N PHE A 424 -41.32 14.92 2.34
CA PHE A 424 -40.11 15.12 3.14
C PHE A 424 -39.88 13.95 4.12
N VAL A 425 -38.67 13.39 4.14
CA VAL A 425 -38.25 12.33 5.05
C VAL A 425 -37.37 12.87 6.17
N ALA A 426 -36.26 13.52 5.80
CA ALA A 426 -35.23 13.98 6.74
C ALA A 426 -34.38 15.12 6.17
N ARG A 427 -33.68 15.84 7.05
CA ARG A 427 -32.63 16.80 6.72
C ARG A 427 -31.40 16.48 7.56
N ARG A 428 -30.21 16.49 6.95
CA ARG A 428 -28.92 16.31 7.63
C ARG A 428 -27.99 17.44 7.24
N MET A 429 -27.22 17.93 8.20
CA MET A 429 -26.19 18.94 7.97
C MET A 429 -24.83 18.26 8.00
N PHE A 430 -23.99 18.56 7.01
CA PHE A 430 -22.62 18.11 6.90
C PHE A 430 -21.69 19.32 6.93
N GLN A 431 -20.67 19.25 7.77
CA GLN A 431 -19.60 20.22 7.85
C GLN A 431 -18.30 19.43 7.90
N GLU A 432 -17.58 19.40 6.78
CA GLU A 432 -16.36 18.62 6.60
C GLU A 432 -15.25 19.56 6.11
N PRO A 433 -13.95 19.30 6.40
CA PRO A 433 -12.86 20.17 5.98
C PRO A 433 -12.46 19.95 4.50
N LEU A 434 -13.44 19.99 3.60
CA LEU A 434 -13.30 19.70 2.17
C LEU A 434 -13.16 20.94 1.27
N ALA A 435 -13.14 22.15 1.84
CA ALA A 435 -13.05 23.39 1.06
C ALA A 435 -11.85 23.40 0.09
N ALA A 436 -10.67 22.96 0.55
CA ALA A 436 -9.47 22.82 -0.28
C ALA A 436 -9.66 21.80 -1.42
N ASN A 437 -10.27 20.65 -1.13
CA ASN A 437 -10.58 19.63 -2.15
C ASN A 437 -11.49 20.21 -3.25
N VAL A 438 -12.51 21.00 -2.89
CA VAL A 438 -13.40 21.65 -3.86
C VAL A 438 -12.62 22.63 -4.74
N GLN A 439 -11.77 23.47 -4.15
CA GLN A 439 -10.94 24.43 -4.89
C GLN A 439 -10.02 23.73 -5.90
N THR A 440 -9.32 22.68 -5.47
CA THR A 440 -8.44 21.87 -6.31
C THR A 440 -9.21 21.20 -7.44
N ALA A 441 -10.33 20.54 -7.13
CA ALA A 441 -11.18 19.88 -8.10
C ALA A 441 -11.72 20.84 -9.18
N VAL A 442 -12.16 22.04 -8.79
CA VAL A 442 -12.65 23.07 -9.71
C VAL A 442 -11.52 23.66 -10.55
N SER A 443 -10.33 23.86 -9.97
CA SER A 443 -9.15 24.32 -10.71
C SER A 443 -8.77 23.33 -11.82
N LEU A 444 -8.72 22.03 -11.50
CA LEU A 444 -8.42 20.97 -12.46
C LEU A 444 -9.47 20.87 -13.56
N TRP A 445 -10.75 20.96 -13.18
CA TRP A 445 -11.84 20.99 -14.14
C TRP A 445 -11.66 22.15 -15.14
N ARG A 446 -11.30 23.36 -14.66
CA ARG A 446 -11.02 24.52 -15.52
C ARG A 446 -9.78 24.31 -16.40
N GLN A 447 -8.71 23.72 -15.86
CA GLN A 447 -7.44 23.49 -16.56
C GLN A 447 -7.53 22.43 -17.66
N SER A 448 -8.37 21.41 -17.49
CA SER A 448 -8.60 20.40 -18.52
C SER A 448 -9.09 20.98 -19.86
N GLY A 449 -9.52 22.26 -19.84
CA GLY A 449 -10.22 22.92 -20.93
C GLY A 449 -11.57 22.26 -21.14
N ARG A 450 -12.46 22.87 -21.90
CA ARG A 450 -13.71 22.21 -22.32
C ARG A 450 -13.47 21.06 -23.31
N ARG A 451 -12.35 20.34 -23.19
CA ARG A 451 -11.96 19.19 -24.00
C ARG A 451 -12.79 18.00 -23.55
N GLY A 452 -13.96 17.86 -24.14
CA GLY A 452 -14.86 16.75 -23.87
C GLY A 452 -16.32 17.10 -24.18
N ASP A 453 -17.13 16.06 -24.36
CA ASP A 453 -18.57 16.18 -24.37
C ASP A 453 -19.05 16.00 -22.92
N SER A 454 -19.30 17.12 -22.22
CA SER A 454 -19.74 17.09 -20.82
C SER A 454 -21.02 16.28 -20.61
N ALA A 455 -21.92 16.27 -21.60
CA ALA A 455 -23.14 15.47 -21.55
C ALA A 455 -22.85 13.97 -21.74
N ALA A 456 -21.84 13.60 -22.52
CA ALA A 456 -21.38 12.20 -22.60
C ALA A 456 -20.64 11.77 -21.33
N ALA A 457 -19.77 12.62 -20.78
CA ALA A 457 -19.06 12.35 -19.52
C ALA A 457 -20.05 12.13 -18.36
N ARG A 458 -21.05 13.00 -18.26
CA ARG A 458 -22.16 12.87 -17.30
C ARG A 458 -22.94 11.57 -17.49
N ARG A 459 -23.32 11.22 -18.73
CA ARG A 459 -24.03 9.95 -19.01
C ARG A 459 -23.21 8.72 -18.61
N LEU A 460 -21.90 8.74 -18.85
CA LEU A 460 -21.01 7.67 -18.43
C LEU A 460 -20.92 7.59 -16.91
N PHE A 461 -20.76 8.73 -16.24
CA PHE A 461 -20.74 8.82 -14.78
C PHE A 461 -22.05 8.38 -14.12
N GLU A 462 -23.20 8.69 -14.73
CA GLU A 462 -24.54 8.30 -14.25
C GLU A 462 -24.88 6.82 -14.53
N ALA A 463 -24.09 6.12 -15.34
CA ALA A 463 -24.32 4.71 -15.66
C ALA A 463 -24.19 3.82 -14.39
N PRO A 464 -25.10 2.87 -14.15
CA PRO A 464 -25.08 2.03 -12.94
C PRO A 464 -23.74 1.32 -12.69
N GLU A 465 -23.06 0.93 -13.76
CA GLU A 465 -21.77 0.22 -13.76
C GLU A 465 -20.55 1.11 -13.49
N TYR A 466 -20.70 2.44 -13.49
CA TYR A 466 -19.58 3.34 -13.23
C TYR A 466 -19.19 3.29 -11.75
N ASP A 467 -17.90 3.04 -11.49
CA ASP A 467 -17.35 2.99 -10.14
C ASP A 467 -17.11 4.40 -9.58
N ARG A 468 -18.14 4.96 -8.95
CA ARG A 468 -18.09 6.30 -8.33
C ARG A 468 -17.35 6.31 -6.99
N VAL A 469 -17.33 5.17 -6.30
CA VAL A 469 -16.75 5.06 -4.95
C VAL A 469 -15.23 4.87 -5.03
N GLY A 470 -14.77 4.28 -6.13
CA GLY A 470 -13.39 3.96 -6.35
C GLY A 470 -12.99 2.60 -5.78
N ARG A 471 -12.09 1.93 -6.50
CA ARG A 471 -11.46 0.65 -6.20
C ARG A 471 -10.47 0.65 -5.03
N LEU A 472 -9.68 1.71 -4.84
CA LEU A 472 -8.65 1.70 -3.79
C LEU A 472 -9.26 2.05 -2.44
N LYS A 473 -9.08 1.15 -1.47
CA LYS A 473 -9.54 1.33 -0.09
C LYS A 473 -8.45 1.94 0.77
N HIS A 474 -8.82 2.88 1.65
CA HIS A 474 -7.97 3.40 2.71
C HIS A 474 -8.69 3.33 4.05
N ASN A 475 -7.91 3.23 5.13
CA ASN A 475 -8.43 3.20 6.50
C ASN A 475 -8.17 4.52 7.26
N PHE A 476 -7.83 5.58 6.53
CA PHE A 476 -7.55 6.88 7.14
C PHE A 476 -8.79 7.52 7.77
N THR A 477 -8.56 8.09 8.94
CA THR A 477 -9.42 8.97 9.74
C THR A 477 -8.58 10.18 10.15
N ALA A 478 -9.21 11.24 10.68
CA ALA A 478 -8.49 12.42 11.18
C ALA A 478 -7.41 12.07 12.23
N ASP A 479 -7.63 11.01 13.01
CA ASP A 479 -6.76 10.59 14.12
C ASP A 479 -5.83 9.42 13.74
N THR A 480 -5.77 9.06 12.46
CA THR A 480 -4.89 7.96 12.05
C THR A 480 -3.44 8.28 12.35
N PHE A 481 -2.77 7.34 13.04
CA PHE A 481 -1.40 7.48 13.53
C PHE A 481 -1.19 8.63 14.53
N GLU A 482 -2.22 8.99 15.30
CA GLU A 482 -2.07 9.95 16.41
C GLU A 482 -1.02 9.48 17.43
N VAL A 483 -0.91 8.17 17.67
CA VAL A 483 0.03 7.59 18.62
C VAL A 483 0.81 6.45 17.98
N LEU A 484 2.14 6.61 17.89
CA LEU A 484 3.08 5.57 17.44
C LEU A 484 4.11 5.33 18.55
N MET A 485 3.97 4.22 19.28
CA MET A 485 4.75 3.95 20.50
C MET A 485 6.07 3.21 20.24
N SER A 486 6.29 2.72 19.02
CA SER A 486 7.47 1.91 18.67
C SER A 486 7.97 2.18 17.25
N ALA A 487 9.25 1.90 17.03
CA ALA A 487 9.87 2.01 15.72
C ALA A 487 9.20 1.10 14.66
N ARG A 488 8.71 -0.09 15.04
CA ARG A 488 7.96 -0.99 14.14
C ARG A 488 6.65 -0.36 13.68
N ALA A 489 5.88 0.20 14.61
CA ALA A 489 4.62 0.88 14.27
C ALA A 489 4.87 2.11 13.40
N ALA A 490 5.92 2.89 13.69
CA ALA A 490 6.32 4.04 12.90
C ALA A 490 6.78 3.67 11.48
N ARG A 491 7.55 2.58 11.31
CA ARG A 491 7.99 2.07 10.01
C ARG A 491 6.81 1.61 9.16
N LEU A 492 5.85 0.90 9.75
CA LEU A 492 4.62 0.51 9.05
C LEU A 492 3.80 1.74 8.62
N ALA A 493 3.61 2.70 9.52
CA ALA A 493 2.89 3.93 9.21
C ALA A 493 3.58 4.73 8.10
N LEU A 494 4.92 4.79 8.12
CA LEU A 494 5.73 5.44 7.11
C LEU A 494 5.56 4.78 5.73
N GLY A 495 5.56 3.45 5.66
CA GLY A 495 5.29 2.72 4.41
C GLY A 495 3.89 2.98 3.85
N ILE A 496 2.87 3.04 4.72
CA ILE A 496 1.50 3.39 4.32
C ILE A 496 1.42 4.84 3.80
N VAL A 497 2.07 5.78 4.48
CA VAL A 497 2.10 7.18 4.06
C VAL A 497 2.88 7.35 2.76
N ALA A 498 4.02 6.68 2.59
CA ALA A 498 4.78 6.68 1.33
C ALA A 498 3.91 6.18 0.17
N TYR A 499 3.22 5.05 0.36
CA TYR A 499 2.29 4.50 -0.64
C TYR A 499 1.25 5.54 -1.05
N TRP A 500 0.58 6.21 -0.11
CA TRP A 500 -0.49 7.18 -0.41
C TRP A 500 0.00 8.58 -0.79
N SER A 501 1.27 8.89 -0.55
CA SER A 501 1.89 10.17 -0.92
C SER A 501 2.39 10.19 -2.36
N ALA A 502 2.48 9.03 -3.02
CA ALA A 502 2.71 8.95 -4.46
C ALA A 502 1.68 9.82 -5.22
N PRO A 503 2.10 10.62 -6.22
CA PRO A 503 1.23 11.63 -6.84
C PRO A 503 -0.13 11.10 -7.27
N GLU A 504 -0.17 9.97 -7.97
CA GLU A 504 -1.38 9.37 -8.53
C GLU A 504 -2.33 8.89 -7.43
N ARG A 505 -1.80 8.34 -6.34
CA ARG A 505 -2.58 7.82 -5.22
C ARG A 505 -3.05 8.94 -4.29
N ARG A 506 -2.24 9.98 -4.10
CA ARG A 506 -2.65 11.21 -3.41
C ARG A 506 -3.79 11.89 -4.15
N GLU A 507 -3.66 12.02 -5.48
CA GLU A 507 -4.73 12.53 -6.33
C GLU A 507 -5.98 11.67 -6.22
N TYR A 508 -5.84 10.35 -6.27
CA TYR A 508 -6.97 9.43 -6.09
C TYR A 508 -7.65 9.58 -4.72
N LEU A 509 -6.88 9.64 -3.65
CA LEU A 509 -7.35 9.78 -2.27
C LEU A 509 -8.12 11.08 -2.07
N THR A 510 -7.60 12.19 -2.60
CA THR A 510 -8.20 13.52 -2.43
C THR A 510 -9.35 13.78 -3.39
N ARG A 511 -9.27 13.30 -4.64
CA ARG A 511 -10.23 13.59 -5.72
C ARG A 511 -11.34 12.55 -5.84
N VAL A 512 -11.04 11.26 -5.72
CA VAL A 512 -12.03 10.20 -5.89
C VAL A 512 -12.58 9.77 -4.54
N ARG A 513 -11.72 9.60 -3.52
CA ARG A 513 -12.17 9.22 -2.18
C ARG A 513 -12.63 10.40 -1.33
N SER A 514 -12.45 11.63 -1.81
CA SER A 514 -12.76 12.88 -1.11
C SER A 514 -12.21 12.92 0.31
N PHE A 515 -11.03 12.32 0.54
CA PHE A 515 -10.41 12.43 1.86
C PHE A 515 -9.88 13.85 2.04
N PRO A 516 -10.15 14.53 3.18
CA PRO A 516 -9.75 15.92 3.37
C PRO A 516 -8.24 16.09 3.28
N GLU A 517 -7.78 17.01 2.41
CA GLU A 517 -6.36 17.26 2.20
C GLU A 517 -5.66 17.70 3.49
N ALA A 518 -6.31 18.58 4.27
CA ALA A 518 -5.79 19.02 5.57
C ALA A 518 -5.58 17.86 6.56
N HIS A 519 -6.47 16.85 6.55
CA HIS A 519 -6.31 15.68 7.40
C HIS A 519 -5.16 14.80 6.92
N PHE A 520 -5.02 14.62 5.60
CA PHE A 520 -3.91 13.83 5.05
C PHE A 520 -2.56 14.48 5.37
N GLU A 521 -2.45 15.79 5.21
CA GLU A 521 -1.24 16.54 5.57
C GLU A 521 -0.91 16.44 7.07
N ALA A 522 -1.92 16.48 7.94
CA ALA A 522 -1.72 16.26 9.37
C ALA A 522 -1.21 14.83 9.67
N ILE A 523 -1.73 13.81 8.97
CA ILE A 523 -1.24 12.42 9.08
C ILE A 523 0.21 12.32 8.63
N VAL A 524 0.53 12.87 7.45
CA VAL A 524 1.91 12.89 6.90
C VAL A 524 2.85 13.55 7.90
N LEU A 525 2.52 14.74 8.39
CA LEU A 525 3.32 15.47 9.38
C LEU A 525 3.57 14.65 10.65
N ARG A 526 2.53 14.00 11.20
CA ARG A 526 2.67 13.13 12.39
C ARG A 526 3.62 11.96 12.12
N VAL A 527 3.41 11.25 11.02
CA VAL A 527 4.22 10.07 10.68
C VAL A 527 5.67 10.46 10.41
N LEU A 528 5.94 11.56 9.69
CA LEU A 528 7.29 12.05 9.45
C LEU A 528 8.01 12.45 10.73
N ARG A 529 7.31 13.08 11.69
CA ARG A 529 7.87 13.37 13.02
C ARG A 529 8.31 12.10 13.74
N PHE A 530 7.43 11.11 13.84
CA PHE A 530 7.79 9.83 14.46
C PHE A 530 8.90 9.10 13.70
N ALA A 531 8.91 9.14 12.37
CA ALA A 531 9.98 8.56 11.57
C ALA A 531 11.33 9.19 11.90
N ILE A 532 11.40 10.52 12.00
CA ILE A 532 12.61 11.24 12.42
C ILE A 532 12.99 10.87 13.86
N ASP A 533 12.03 10.87 14.79
CA ASP A 533 12.25 10.55 16.21
C ASP A 533 12.80 9.14 16.44
N PHE A 534 12.38 8.17 15.63
CA PHE A 534 12.88 6.79 15.65
C PHE A 534 14.08 6.56 14.71
N GLY A 535 14.46 7.54 13.89
CA GLY A 535 15.57 7.41 12.95
C GLY A 535 15.30 6.46 11.77
N LEU A 536 14.06 6.43 11.29
CA LEU A 536 13.68 5.58 10.16
C LEU A 536 14.06 6.23 8.84
N SER A 537 14.59 5.42 7.91
CA SER A 537 14.86 5.87 6.55
C SER A 537 13.55 6.15 5.80
N MET A 538 13.57 7.19 4.96
CA MET A 538 12.41 7.69 4.22
C MET A 538 12.70 7.74 2.72
N GLU A 539 11.68 7.51 1.90
CA GLU A 539 11.79 7.67 0.45
C GLU A 539 12.11 9.14 0.06
N PRO A 540 12.76 9.37 -1.10
CA PRO A 540 13.21 10.70 -1.50
C PRO A 540 12.15 11.80 -1.44
N HIS A 541 10.93 11.50 -1.90
CA HIS A 541 9.83 12.46 -1.90
C HIS A 541 9.34 12.83 -0.49
N LEU A 542 9.42 11.89 0.48
CA LEU A 542 9.10 12.16 1.87
C LEU A 542 10.21 12.91 2.61
N ARG A 543 11.48 12.70 2.24
CA ARG A 543 12.62 13.49 2.76
C ARG A 543 12.45 14.96 2.39
N GLN A 544 12.16 15.24 1.12
CA GLN A 544 11.88 16.61 0.67
C GLN A 544 10.67 17.18 1.40
N ARG A 545 9.58 16.41 1.51
CA ARG A 545 8.38 16.85 2.23
C ARG A 545 8.66 17.18 3.70
N ALA A 546 9.52 16.42 4.38
CA ALA A 546 9.91 16.70 5.75
C ALA A 546 10.65 18.05 5.88
N ILE A 547 11.49 18.40 4.90
CA ILE A 547 12.18 19.69 4.83
C ILE A 547 11.18 20.82 4.55
N ASP A 548 10.29 20.65 3.58
CA ASP A 548 9.26 21.64 3.23
C ASP A 548 8.34 21.96 4.42
N LEU A 549 8.03 20.96 5.24
CA LEU A 549 7.23 21.09 6.47
C LEU A 549 8.03 21.65 7.66
N GLY A 550 9.32 21.95 7.48
CA GLY A 550 10.19 22.49 8.52
C GLY A 550 10.53 21.50 9.64
N LEU A 551 10.45 20.19 9.38
CA LEU A 551 10.86 19.16 10.34
C LEU A 551 12.39 19.01 10.39
N ALA A 552 13.10 19.43 9.34
CA ALA A 552 14.54 19.54 9.29
C ALA A 552 14.95 20.76 8.45
N GLU A 553 16.06 21.40 8.82
CA GLU A 553 16.57 22.58 8.12
C GLU A 553 17.17 22.26 6.74
N SER A 554 17.68 21.04 6.57
CA SER A 554 18.35 20.56 5.35
C SER A 554 18.37 19.03 5.28
N SER A 555 18.69 18.47 4.11
CA SER A 555 18.86 17.03 3.92
C SER A 555 19.97 16.45 4.82
N THR A 556 21.09 17.16 4.98
CA THR A 556 22.16 16.78 5.92
C THR A 556 21.67 16.77 7.36
N HIS A 557 20.92 17.78 7.79
CA HIS A 557 20.36 17.83 9.14
C HIS A 557 19.38 16.67 9.38
N LEU A 558 18.56 16.34 8.38
CA LEU A 558 17.63 15.22 8.41
C LEU A 558 18.38 13.88 8.56
N LEU A 559 19.40 13.64 7.73
CA LEU A 559 20.24 12.44 7.79
C LEU A 559 20.90 12.29 9.16
N ARG A 560 21.57 13.33 9.65
CA ARG A 560 22.25 13.28 10.96
C ARG A 560 21.28 13.00 12.10
N SER A 561 20.11 13.63 12.08
CA SER A 561 19.05 13.37 13.06
C SER A 561 18.56 11.92 12.98
N ALA A 562 18.34 11.41 11.77
CA ALA A 562 17.87 10.05 11.56
C ALA A 562 18.90 9.01 12.03
N VAL A 563 20.16 9.16 11.64
CA VAL A 563 21.27 8.28 12.05
C VAL A 563 21.44 8.27 13.57
N SER A 564 21.45 9.45 14.20
CA SER A 564 21.59 9.57 15.65
C SER A 564 20.41 8.93 16.40
N ASN A 565 19.17 9.24 16.00
CA ASN A 565 17.98 8.66 16.63
C ASN A 565 17.87 7.14 16.41
N PHE A 566 18.33 6.63 15.27
CA PHE A 566 18.31 5.19 15.01
C PHE A 566 19.36 4.44 15.82
N ALA A 567 20.51 5.06 16.07
CA ALA A 567 21.51 4.52 16.99
C ALA A 567 20.91 4.35 18.40
N GLU A 568 20.13 5.32 18.89
CA GLU A 568 19.42 5.19 20.17
C GLU A 568 18.42 4.02 20.20
N VAL A 569 17.70 3.79 19.10
CA VAL A 569 16.81 2.62 18.95
C VAL A 569 17.62 1.31 18.98
N CYS A 570 18.75 1.25 18.27
CA CYS A 570 19.63 0.07 18.24
C CYS A 570 20.26 -0.23 19.61
N LEU A 571 20.55 0.81 20.40
CA LEU A 571 21.06 0.73 21.76
C LEU A 571 19.95 0.48 22.80
N ASN A 572 18.69 0.31 22.37
CA ASN A 572 17.50 0.14 23.22
C ASN A 572 17.26 1.29 24.21
N LEU A 573 17.72 2.50 23.88
CA LEU A 573 17.35 3.73 24.61
C LEU A 573 15.93 4.17 24.26
N LYS A 574 15.46 3.79 23.06
CA LYS A 574 14.07 3.91 22.60
C LYS A 574 13.46 2.52 22.38
N PRO A 575 12.11 2.37 22.41
CA PRO A 575 11.44 1.10 22.15
C PRO A 575 11.78 0.54 20.77
N ASN A 576 12.59 -0.51 20.74
CA ASN A 576 12.93 -1.23 19.53
C ASN A 576 12.10 -2.51 19.42
N GLU A 577 11.21 -2.53 18.45
CA GLU A 577 10.37 -3.70 18.11
C GLU A 577 10.64 -4.16 16.67
N LEU A 578 11.69 -3.64 16.03
CA LEU A 578 12.07 -4.01 14.68
C LEU A 578 12.70 -5.40 14.69
N GLU A 579 12.44 -6.16 13.63
CA GLU A 579 13.09 -7.44 13.42
C GLU A 579 14.55 -7.21 12.99
N PRO A 580 15.49 -8.15 13.26
CA PRO A 580 16.91 -7.94 12.93
C PRO A 580 17.14 -7.55 11.47
N LEU A 581 16.35 -8.11 10.55
CA LEU A 581 16.39 -7.76 9.13
C LEU A 581 15.95 -6.32 8.87
N ASP A 582 14.82 -5.89 9.46
CA ASP A 582 14.33 -4.50 9.35
C ASP A 582 15.37 -3.49 9.86
N VAL A 583 16.08 -3.83 10.95
CA VAL A 583 17.13 -2.97 11.51
C VAL A 583 18.27 -2.80 10.51
N TRP A 584 18.70 -3.90 9.88
CA TRP A 584 19.76 -3.89 8.88
C TRP A 584 19.35 -3.11 7.61
N GLU A 585 18.16 -3.37 7.06
CA GLU A 585 17.65 -2.64 5.89
C GLU A 585 17.53 -1.13 6.13
N ASN A 586 17.15 -0.74 7.35
CA ASN A 586 17.10 0.68 7.72
C ASN A 586 18.49 1.30 7.72
N TRP A 587 19.52 0.62 8.26
CA TRP A 587 20.91 1.08 8.21
C TRP A 587 21.43 1.21 6.79
N GLU A 588 21.21 0.18 5.95
CA GLU A 588 21.61 0.20 4.54
C GLU A 588 20.99 1.41 3.81
N SER A 589 19.71 1.67 4.06
CA SER A 589 19.01 2.80 3.46
C SER A 589 19.52 4.16 3.97
N LEU A 590 19.92 4.27 5.23
CA LEU A 590 20.52 5.50 5.78
C LEU A 590 21.93 5.74 5.24
N PHE A 591 22.72 4.69 5.04
CA PHE A 591 24.05 4.81 4.43
C PHE A 591 23.97 5.16 2.95
N ALA A 592 23.03 4.59 2.20
CA ALA A 592 22.76 5.04 0.84
C ALA A 592 22.39 6.53 0.78
N PHE A 593 21.65 7.04 1.78
CA PHE A 593 21.35 8.46 1.89
C PHE A 593 22.59 9.31 2.27
N ALA A 594 23.48 8.79 3.13
CA ALA A 594 24.74 9.45 3.45
C ALA A 594 25.66 9.56 2.24
N ASP A 595 25.78 8.48 1.47
CA ASP A 595 26.55 8.44 0.22
C ASP A 595 25.99 9.42 -0.81
N GLU A 596 24.66 9.50 -0.95
CA GLU A 596 23.99 10.47 -1.84
C GLU A 596 24.34 11.93 -1.49
N LEU A 597 24.53 12.22 -0.20
CA LEU A 597 24.89 13.57 0.29
C LEU A 597 26.40 13.79 0.42
N GLU A 598 27.22 12.78 0.13
CA GLU A 598 28.68 12.77 0.40
C GLU A 598 29.01 13.13 1.87
N GLU A 599 28.14 12.75 2.81
CA GLU A 599 28.33 13.01 4.24
C GLU A 599 29.00 11.81 4.92
N PRO A 600 30.17 11.98 5.56
CA PRO A 600 30.83 10.89 6.24
C PRO A 600 30.02 10.44 7.47
N VAL A 601 29.94 9.14 7.69
CA VAL A 601 29.35 8.52 8.88
C VAL A 601 30.46 8.20 9.89
N ASP A 602 30.18 8.38 11.18
CA ASP A 602 31.14 8.08 12.25
C ASP A 602 31.42 6.57 12.33
N GLU A 603 32.70 6.20 12.55
CA GLU A 603 33.17 4.79 12.62
C GLU A 603 32.39 3.95 13.65
N GLU A 604 32.02 4.55 14.80
CA GLU A 604 31.22 3.88 15.84
C GLU A 604 29.81 3.49 15.34
N ILE A 605 29.23 4.27 14.42
CA ILE A 605 27.94 3.98 13.81
C ILE A 605 28.07 2.87 12.77
N GLU A 606 29.15 2.89 11.98
CA GLU A 606 29.45 1.81 11.04
C GLU A 606 29.61 0.46 11.77
N ASP A 607 30.30 0.45 12.92
CA ASP A 607 30.43 -0.72 13.79
C ASP A 607 29.06 -1.21 14.32
N LEU A 608 28.18 -0.28 14.74
CA LEU A 608 26.81 -0.61 15.16
C LEU A 608 25.99 -1.25 14.03
N ALA A 609 26.10 -0.72 12.81
CA ALA A 609 25.42 -1.25 11.63
C ALA A 609 25.98 -2.63 11.23
N ALA A 610 27.30 -2.83 11.31
CA ALA A 610 27.94 -4.12 11.05
C ALA A 610 27.46 -5.19 12.04
N MET A 611 27.32 -4.85 13.33
CA MET A 611 26.73 -5.76 14.33
C MET A 611 25.24 -6.04 14.07
N ALA A 612 24.49 -5.11 13.50
CA ALA A 612 23.10 -5.36 13.09
C ALA A 612 23.02 -6.33 11.91
N MET A 613 23.90 -6.18 10.92
CA MET A 613 24.00 -7.10 9.77
C MET A 613 24.31 -8.53 10.22
N GLU A 614 25.24 -8.72 11.16
CA GLU A 614 25.57 -10.06 11.64
C GLU A 614 24.40 -10.69 12.40
N ARG A 615 23.69 -9.92 13.24
CA ARG A 615 22.45 -10.38 13.89
C ARG A 615 21.36 -10.75 12.90
N ALA A 616 21.21 -10.01 11.80
CA ALA A 616 20.25 -10.32 10.75
C ALA A 616 20.60 -11.64 10.05
N ARG A 617 21.88 -11.88 9.75
CA ARG A 617 22.36 -13.16 9.20
C ARG A 617 22.13 -14.34 10.14
N GLU A 618 22.46 -14.18 11.42
CA GLU A 618 22.20 -15.22 12.44
C GLU A 618 20.70 -15.52 12.56
N ALA A 619 19.84 -14.49 12.54
CA ALA A 619 18.38 -14.66 12.58
C ALA A 619 17.85 -15.40 11.35
N ALA A 620 18.36 -15.11 10.15
CA ALA A 620 18.01 -15.81 8.92
C ALA A 620 18.42 -17.29 8.98
N GLN A 621 19.67 -17.58 9.38
CA GLN A 621 20.17 -18.95 9.53
C GLN A 621 19.41 -19.75 10.59
N ASN A 622 19.05 -19.11 11.70
CA ASN A 622 18.30 -19.76 12.78
C ASN A 622 16.85 -20.06 12.36
N SER A 623 16.22 -19.16 11.61
CA SER A 623 14.85 -19.36 11.10
C SER A 623 14.78 -20.56 10.15
N GLU A 624 15.79 -20.74 9.29
CA GLU A 624 15.90 -21.91 8.41
C GLU A 624 16.13 -23.23 9.18
N SER A 625 16.69 -23.17 10.39
CA SER A 625 17.00 -24.35 11.20
C SER A 625 15.86 -24.79 12.15
N GLY A 626 14.93 -23.88 12.48
CA GLY A 626 13.90 -24.07 13.50
C GLY A 626 12.59 -24.72 13.02
N GLU A 627 12.32 -24.75 11.72
CA GLU A 627 11.08 -25.31 11.15
C GLU A 627 11.13 -26.83 10.90
N ARG A 628 12.17 -27.54 11.39
CA ARG A 628 12.38 -28.97 11.08
C ARG A 628 11.92 -29.99 12.12
N SER A 629 11.12 -29.62 13.13
CA SER A 629 10.54 -30.63 14.02
C SER A 629 9.29 -30.15 14.75
N THR A 630 8.12 -30.61 14.33
CA THR A 630 7.21 -31.44 15.16
C THR A 630 6.02 -31.93 14.34
N ASP A 631 5.80 -33.23 14.42
CA ASP A 631 4.68 -34.02 13.88
C ASP A 631 3.29 -33.42 14.16
N GLU A 632 2.36 -33.46 13.17
CA GLU A 632 0.96 -33.86 13.40
C GLU A 632 0.19 -34.12 12.09
N ASP A 633 -0.04 -35.42 11.85
CA ASP A 633 -0.89 -36.03 10.80
C ASP A 633 -2.28 -35.36 10.66
N SER A 634 -2.50 -34.56 9.61
CA SER A 634 -3.87 -34.26 9.14
C SER A 634 -3.95 -33.77 7.68
N ILE A 635 -3.98 -34.72 6.75
CA ILE A 635 -4.48 -34.59 5.36
C ILE A 635 -3.86 -33.40 4.58
N GLU A 636 -2.59 -33.57 4.21
CA GLU A 636 -1.78 -32.64 3.43
C GLU A 636 -2.31 -32.48 1.98
N LEU A 637 -2.80 -31.27 1.65
CA LEU A 637 -2.26 -30.62 0.47
C LEU A 637 -0.75 -30.54 0.72
N LEU A 638 0.08 -31.22 -0.09
CA LEU A 638 1.54 -31.13 -0.02
C LEU A 638 1.92 -29.65 0.18
N GLU A 639 2.35 -29.30 1.40
CA GLU A 639 2.72 -27.93 1.70
C GLU A 639 3.88 -27.55 0.78
N ALA A 640 3.92 -26.31 0.28
CA ALA A 640 4.89 -25.88 -0.73
C ALA A 640 6.37 -26.16 -0.34
N GLY A 641 6.65 -26.38 0.96
CA GLY A 641 7.93 -26.84 1.48
C GLY A 641 8.31 -28.27 1.05
N GLU A 642 7.38 -29.22 0.96
CA GLU A 642 7.69 -30.63 0.67
C GLU A 642 8.12 -30.85 -0.79
N LEU A 643 7.54 -30.08 -1.71
CA LEU A 643 7.94 -30.08 -3.12
C LEU A 643 9.37 -29.56 -3.29
N SER A 644 9.85 -28.72 -2.37
CA SER A 644 11.22 -28.19 -2.40
C SER A 644 12.29 -29.22 -2.02
N ASP A 645 11.91 -30.37 -1.43
CA ASP A 645 12.81 -31.48 -1.09
C ASP A 645 12.81 -32.61 -2.14
N LEU A 646 11.84 -32.64 -3.06
CA LEU A 646 11.77 -33.65 -4.13
C LEU A 646 12.96 -33.56 -5.10
N ARG A 647 13.35 -34.68 -5.72
CA ARG A 647 14.39 -34.65 -6.75
C ARG A 647 13.87 -33.93 -7.99
N LEU A 648 14.77 -33.30 -8.76
CA LEU A 648 14.39 -32.54 -9.95
C LEU A 648 13.58 -33.39 -10.97
N GLY A 649 13.92 -34.66 -11.12
CA GLY A 649 13.18 -35.58 -12.00
C GLY A 649 11.77 -35.90 -11.51
N ASP A 650 11.54 -35.91 -10.19
CA ASP A 650 10.21 -36.14 -9.62
C ASP A 650 9.34 -34.89 -9.81
N LEU A 651 9.90 -33.70 -9.61
CA LEU A 651 9.24 -32.43 -9.92
C LEU A 651 8.88 -32.31 -11.40
N GLU A 652 9.77 -32.75 -12.29
CA GLU A 652 9.50 -32.76 -13.73
C GLU A 652 8.34 -33.71 -14.09
N ALA A 653 8.22 -34.86 -13.42
CA ALA A 653 7.07 -35.75 -13.59
C ALA A 653 5.75 -35.07 -13.14
N LEU A 654 5.78 -34.30 -12.05
CA LEU A 654 4.61 -33.55 -11.55
C LEU A 654 4.16 -32.41 -12.49
N LEU A 655 5.00 -31.95 -13.42
CA LEU A 655 4.58 -30.97 -14.44
C LEU A 655 3.49 -31.51 -15.37
N ALA A 656 3.38 -32.83 -15.53
CA ALA A 656 2.30 -33.43 -16.30
C ALA A 656 0.94 -33.33 -15.59
N GLU A 657 0.92 -33.34 -14.25
CA GLU A 657 -0.30 -33.43 -13.44
C GLU A 657 -0.99 -32.06 -13.30
N PRO A 658 -2.26 -31.89 -13.73
CA PRO A 658 -2.94 -30.59 -13.73
C PRO A 658 -3.01 -29.90 -12.35
N GLY A 659 -3.11 -30.67 -11.27
CA GLY A 659 -3.19 -30.16 -9.90
C GLY A 659 -1.85 -29.76 -9.29
N ALA A 660 -0.75 -30.41 -9.70
CA ALA A 660 0.58 -30.19 -9.13
C ALA A 660 1.47 -29.28 -10.00
N ARG A 661 1.13 -29.09 -11.28
CA ARG A 661 1.96 -28.41 -12.27
C ARG A 661 2.41 -27.00 -11.87
N VAL A 662 1.55 -26.21 -11.23
CA VAL A 662 1.91 -24.84 -10.80
C VAL A 662 2.99 -24.87 -9.73
N GLU A 663 2.75 -25.64 -8.66
CA GLU A 663 3.68 -25.72 -7.54
C GLU A 663 4.99 -26.40 -7.96
N ALA A 664 4.93 -27.44 -8.79
CA ALA A 664 6.11 -28.06 -9.38
C ALA A 664 6.92 -27.08 -10.27
N SER A 665 6.24 -26.24 -11.05
CA SER A 665 6.90 -25.19 -11.84
C SER A 665 7.58 -24.16 -10.94
N LEU A 666 6.89 -23.68 -9.90
CA LEU A 666 7.43 -22.70 -8.94
C LEU A 666 8.64 -23.29 -8.19
N ALA A 667 8.59 -24.55 -7.78
CA ALA A 667 9.69 -25.24 -7.12
C ALA A 667 10.91 -25.44 -8.05
N LEU A 668 10.69 -25.73 -9.34
CA LEU A 668 11.80 -25.83 -10.31
C LEU A 668 12.41 -24.45 -10.62
N LEU A 669 11.59 -23.40 -10.70
CA LEU A 669 12.01 -22.02 -10.94
C LEU A 669 12.80 -21.44 -9.74
N SER A 670 12.35 -21.67 -8.51
CA SER A 670 13.02 -21.19 -7.30
C SER A 670 14.40 -21.81 -7.10
N ARG A 671 14.62 -23.03 -7.58
CA ARG A 671 15.93 -23.69 -7.60
C ARG A 671 16.85 -23.20 -8.72
N GLY A 672 16.38 -22.32 -9.60
CA GLY A 672 17.17 -21.75 -10.70
C GLY A 672 17.56 -22.77 -11.78
N ALA A 673 16.82 -23.87 -11.93
CA ALA A 673 17.21 -24.98 -12.79
C ALA A 673 16.86 -24.72 -14.27
N SER A 674 17.69 -23.93 -14.96
CA SER A 674 17.48 -23.54 -16.37
C SER A 674 17.37 -24.71 -17.36
N SER A 675 17.93 -25.89 -17.02
CA SER A 675 17.80 -27.12 -17.81
C SER A 675 16.37 -27.59 -17.99
N HIS A 676 15.46 -27.23 -17.08
CA HIS A 676 14.05 -27.61 -17.12
C HIS A 676 13.16 -26.51 -17.75
N ALA A 677 13.72 -25.43 -18.29
CA ALA A 677 12.94 -24.33 -18.85
C ALA A 677 11.97 -24.80 -19.96
N ILE A 678 12.39 -25.75 -20.80
CA ILE A 678 11.52 -26.33 -21.84
C ILE A 678 10.34 -27.09 -21.23
N SER A 679 10.61 -27.97 -20.26
CA SER A 679 9.57 -28.76 -19.58
C SER A 679 8.57 -27.88 -18.84
N ILE A 680 9.04 -26.84 -18.14
CA ILE A 680 8.21 -25.84 -17.47
C ILE A 680 7.35 -25.08 -18.49
N PHE A 681 7.94 -24.67 -19.61
CA PHE A 681 7.22 -23.94 -20.65
C PHE A 681 6.11 -24.80 -21.28
N GLU A 682 6.36 -26.08 -21.57
CA GLU A 682 5.33 -27.01 -22.05
C GLU A 682 4.21 -27.23 -21.04
N ALA A 683 4.52 -27.18 -19.74
CA ALA A 683 3.53 -27.13 -18.69
C ALA A 683 2.70 -25.83 -18.74
N MET A 684 3.35 -24.66 -18.88
CA MET A 684 2.67 -23.35 -18.94
C MET A 684 1.67 -23.26 -20.11
N ARG A 685 1.96 -23.89 -21.25
CA ARG A 685 1.02 -23.95 -22.39
C ARG A 685 -0.34 -24.55 -22.03
N ARG A 686 -0.36 -25.45 -21.05
CA ARG A 686 -1.55 -26.15 -20.55
C ARG A 686 -2.14 -25.51 -19.27
N MET A 687 -1.57 -24.41 -18.78
CA MET A 687 -2.05 -23.71 -17.57
C MET A 687 -3.22 -22.78 -17.87
N SER A 688 -4.11 -22.59 -16.91
CA SER A 688 -5.13 -21.54 -16.94
C SER A 688 -4.52 -20.12 -16.80
N ARG A 689 -5.34 -19.09 -16.96
CA ARG A 689 -4.90 -17.69 -16.77
C ARG A 689 -4.39 -17.41 -15.36
N ASP A 690 -5.12 -17.87 -14.36
CA ASP A 690 -4.74 -17.69 -12.95
C ASP A 690 -3.43 -18.40 -12.63
N GLN A 691 -3.24 -19.59 -13.21
CA GLN A 691 -2.00 -20.35 -13.08
C GLN A 691 -0.83 -19.63 -13.76
N LEU A 692 -1.03 -19.06 -14.95
CA LEU A 692 -0.01 -18.26 -15.64
C LEU A 692 0.34 -16.98 -14.87
N LEU A 693 -0.65 -16.31 -14.26
CA LEU A 693 -0.40 -15.14 -13.42
C LEU A 693 0.54 -15.45 -12.25
N ARG A 694 0.55 -16.68 -11.74
CA ARG A 694 1.45 -17.12 -10.68
C ARG A 694 2.84 -17.53 -11.19
N VAL A 695 2.91 -18.28 -12.30
CA VAL A 695 4.16 -18.93 -12.75
C VAL A 695 5.03 -18.01 -13.61
N VAL A 696 4.44 -17.18 -14.49
CA VAL A 696 5.20 -16.33 -15.41
C VAL A 696 6.10 -15.31 -14.68
N PRO A 697 5.65 -14.60 -13.62
CA PRO A 697 6.52 -13.67 -12.90
C PRO A 697 7.78 -14.37 -12.34
N ALA A 698 7.61 -15.58 -11.79
CA ALA A 698 8.73 -16.37 -11.29
C ALA A 698 9.70 -16.80 -12.42
N ALA A 699 9.17 -17.06 -13.63
CA ALA A 699 9.99 -17.44 -14.77
C ALA A 699 10.91 -16.30 -15.28
N LEU A 700 10.62 -15.03 -14.95
CA LEU A 700 11.46 -13.88 -15.34
C LEU A 700 12.87 -13.98 -14.75
N ALA A 701 13.03 -14.60 -13.58
CA ALA A 701 14.34 -14.84 -12.96
C ALA A 701 15.27 -15.68 -13.85
N LEU A 702 14.71 -16.52 -14.73
CA LEU A 702 15.44 -17.34 -15.70
C LEU A 702 15.25 -16.84 -17.14
N GLY A 703 14.94 -15.55 -17.32
CA GLY A 703 14.55 -14.90 -18.57
C GLY A 703 15.18 -15.46 -19.86
N PRO A 704 16.52 -15.44 -20.00
CA PRO A 704 17.21 -15.91 -21.21
C PRO A 704 16.95 -17.39 -21.56
N ALA A 705 16.72 -18.25 -20.56
CA ALA A 705 16.45 -19.67 -20.80
C ALA A 705 15.08 -19.91 -21.46
N PHE A 706 14.13 -18.99 -21.26
CA PHE A 706 12.78 -19.08 -21.82
C PHE A 706 12.58 -18.27 -23.11
N GLU A 707 13.55 -17.44 -23.51
CA GLU A 707 13.42 -16.51 -24.64
C GLU A 707 12.97 -17.22 -25.94
N GLY A 708 13.65 -18.31 -26.31
CA GLY A 708 13.32 -19.08 -27.52
C GLY A 708 11.90 -19.65 -27.52
N SER A 709 11.46 -20.17 -26.37
CA SER A 709 10.13 -20.74 -26.20
C SER A 709 9.04 -19.67 -26.30
N PHE A 710 9.22 -18.51 -25.64
CA PHE A 710 8.27 -17.41 -25.73
C PHE A 710 8.24 -16.72 -27.10
N LEU A 711 9.35 -16.70 -27.85
CA LEU A 711 9.33 -16.27 -29.25
C LEU A 711 8.40 -17.12 -30.11
N GLY A 712 8.40 -18.45 -29.89
CA GLY A 712 7.44 -19.36 -30.51
C GLY A 712 6.00 -19.12 -30.06
N ALA A 713 5.80 -18.85 -28.76
CA ALA A 713 4.48 -18.61 -28.16
C ALA A 713 3.72 -17.41 -28.74
N LEU A 714 4.43 -16.41 -29.32
CA LEU A 714 3.80 -15.29 -30.01
C LEU A 714 2.87 -15.73 -31.15
N ARG A 715 3.03 -16.96 -31.66
CA ARG A 715 2.20 -17.56 -32.72
C ARG A 715 1.07 -18.47 -32.19
N SER A 716 0.93 -18.66 -30.88
CA SER A 716 -0.12 -19.52 -30.29
C SER A 716 -1.51 -19.02 -30.68
N LYS A 717 -2.51 -19.90 -30.84
CA LYS A 717 -3.90 -19.46 -31.10
C LYS A 717 -4.56 -18.95 -29.83
N ARG A 718 -4.08 -19.37 -28.65
CA ARG A 718 -4.56 -18.92 -27.34
C ARG A 718 -4.13 -17.48 -27.04
N VAL A 719 -5.12 -16.60 -26.91
CA VAL A 719 -4.90 -15.15 -26.70
C VAL A 719 -4.09 -14.90 -25.44
N SER A 720 -4.48 -15.49 -24.30
CA SER A 720 -3.76 -15.33 -23.03
C SER A 720 -2.27 -15.68 -23.13
N PHE A 721 -1.94 -16.75 -23.86
CA PHE A 721 -0.56 -17.20 -23.98
C PHE A 721 0.28 -16.28 -24.88
N ARG A 722 -0.30 -15.72 -25.94
CA ARG A 722 0.37 -14.68 -26.75
C ARG A 722 0.63 -13.41 -25.94
N LEU A 723 -0.33 -12.97 -25.12
CA LEU A 723 -0.16 -11.79 -24.27
C LEU A 723 0.96 -12.01 -23.24
N VAL A 724 0.97 -13.16 -22.58
CA VAL A 724 2.06 -13.58 -21.68
C VAL A 724 3.41 -13.53 -22.40
N ALA A 725 3.51 -14.14 -23.57
CA ALA A 725 4.73 -14.16 -24.36
C ALA A 725 5.20 -12.75 -24.72
N GLY A 726 4.29 -11.88 -25.14
CA GLY A 726 4.61 -10.51 -25.50
C GLY A 726 5.15 -9.69 -24.33
N LEU A 727 4.53 -9.81 -23.16
CA LEU A 727 4.97 -9.09 -21.96
C LEU A 727 6.26 -9.66 -21.37
N PHE A 728 6.41 -10.98 -21.34
CA PHE A 728 7.63 -11.64 -20.88
C PHE A 728 8.84 -11.19 -21.71
N LEU A 729 8.74 -11.28 -23.04
CA LEU A 729 9.80 -10.86 -23.96
C LEU A 729 10.13 -9.36 -23.84
N ALA A 730 9.12 -8.55 -23.54
CA ALA A 730 9.28 -7.12 -23.30
C ALA A 730 10.05 -6.83 -22.00
N GLU A 731 9.76 -7.54 -20.91
CA GLU A 731 10.46 -7.36 -19.63
C GLU A 731 11.93 -7.79 -19.69
N ILE A 732 12.23 -8.92 -20.34
CA ILE A 732 13.61 -9.37 -20.51
C ILE A 732 14.35 -8.57 -21.59
N ARG A 733 13.68 -7.63 -22.26
CA ARG A 733 14.21 -6.77 -23.35
C ARG A 733 14.86 -7.55 -24.49
N SER A 734 14.26 -8.67 -24.88
CA SER A 734 14.77 -9.58 -25.93
C SER A 734 14.92 -8.89 -27.29
N GLU A 735 16.15 -8.70 -27.76
CA GLU A 735 16.39 -8.07 -29.07
C GLU A 735 15.79 -8.88 -30.23
N ARG A 736 15.76 -10.21 -30.09
CA ARG A 736 15.18 -11.13 -31.07
C ARG A 736 13.66 -11.00 -31.16
N ALA A 737 13.00 -10.50 -30.12
CA ALA A 737 11.55 -10.33 -30.07
C ALA A 737 11.04 -9.06 -30.78
N VAL A 738 11.91 -8.08 -31.06
CA VAL A 738 11.46 -6.79 -31.64
C VAL A 738 10.71 -6.99 -32.95
N THR A 739 11.28 -7.71 -33.91
CA THR A 739 10.63 -7.94 -35.21
C THR A 739 9.36 -8.80 -35.08
N PRO A 740 9.37 -9.95 -34.38
CA PRO A 740 8.16 -10.73 -34.13
C PRO A 740 7.02 -9.94 -33.46
N LEU A 741 7.32 -9.12 -32.45
CA LEU A 741 6.30 -8.31 -31.78
C LEU A 741 5.69 -7.27 -32.72
N LEU A 742 6.49 -6.62 -33.57
CA LEU A 742 5.98 -5.69 -34.58
C LEU A 742 5.09 -6.38 -35.62
N VAL A 743 5.40 -7.64 -36.00
CA VAL A 743 4.52 -8.46 -36.85
C VAL A 743 3.20 -8.72 -36.12
N VAL A 744 3.26 -9.14 -34.85
CA VAL A 744 2.08 -9.46 -34.04
C VAL A 744 1.17 -8.25 -33.86
N ILE A 745 1.71 -7.05 -33.56
CA ILE A 745 0.91 -5.82 -33.41
C ILE A 745 0.03 -5.55 -34.64
N GLN A 746 0.60 -5.73 -35.84
CA GLN A 746 -0.11 -5.47 -37.10
C GLN A 746 -1.17 -6.53 -37.41
N ALA A 747 -0.96 -7.78 -36.97
CA ALA A 747 -1.90 -8.89 -37.17
C ALA A 747 -2.91 -9.07 -36.02
N ALA A 748 -2.65 -8.44 -34.87
CA ALA A 748 -3.44 -8.59 -33.65
C ALA A 748 -4.88 -8.09 -33.83
N ARG A 749 -5.80 -8.65 -33.04
CA ARG A 749 -7.20 -8.24 -33.00
C ARG A 749 -7.35 -6.85 -32.39
N PRO A 750 -8.48 -6.15 -32.61
CA PRO A 750 -8.75 -4.83 -32.02
C PRO A 750 -8.58 -4.77 -30.50
N GLU A 751 -8.83 -5.86 -29.79
CA GLU A 751 -8.71 -5.93 -28.32
C GLU A 751 -7.26 -6.15 -27.85
N GLU A 752 -6.39 -6.71 -28.71
CA GLU A 752 -5.05 -7.20 -28.33
C GLU A 752 -3.92 -6.21 -28.71
N TRP A 753 -4.06 -5.48 -29.82
CA TRP A 753 -2.94 -4.75 -30.41
C TRP A 753 -2.38 -3.66 -29.50
N GLN A 754 -3.22 -3.03 -28.67
CA GLN A 754 -2.80 -1.99 -27.72
C GLN A 754 -1.85 -2.55 -26.66
N PHE A 755 -2.11 -3.78 -26.22
CA PHE A 755 -1.24 -4.46 -25.27
C PHE A 755 0.12 -4.76 -25.90
N PHE A 756 0.14 -5.31 -27.12
CA PHE A 756 1.40 -5.57 -27.81
C PHE A 756 2.16 -4.28 -28.13
N ALA A 757 1.48 -3.18 -28.44
CA ALA A 757 2.10 -1.87 -28.62
C ALA A 757 2.78 -1.39 -27.32
N ARG A 758 2.15 -1.58 -26.16
CA ARG A 758 2.78 -1.31 -24.85
C ARG A 758 3.98 -2.22 -24.59
N ALA A 759 3.88 -3.52 -24.87
CA ALA A 759 5.00 -4.44 -24.77
C ALA A 759 6.19 -4.01 -25.66
N CYS A 760 5.94 -3.62 -26.91
CA CYS A 760 6.97 -3.04 -27.78
C CYS A 760 7.60 -1.78 -27.17
N ALA A 761 6.79 -0.85 -26.66
CA ALA A 761 7.32 0.38 -26.07
C ALA A 761 8.27 0.12 -24.88
N ARG A 762 8.08 -0.95 -24.10
CA ARG A 762 9.00 -1.31 -22.98
C ARG A 762 10.39 -1.73 -23.46
N MET A 763 10.53 -2.14 -24.72
CA MET A 763 11.83 -2.40 -25.35
C MET A 763 12.64 -1.11 -25.58
N GLY A 764 12.01 0.06 -25.36
CA GLY A 764 12.63 1.37 -25.47
C GLY A 764 13.03 1.73 -26.89
N ARG A 765 14.11 2.50 -27.04
CA ARG A 765 14.58 3.02 -28.34
C ARG A 765 14.95 1.94 -29.36
N ARG A 766 15.12 0.68 -28.92
CA ARG A 766 15.48 -0.45 -29.79
C ARG A 766 14.42 -0.75 -30.86
N ILE A 767 13.16 -0.43 -30.60
CA ILE A 767 12.09 -0.65 -31.59
C ILE A 767 12.10 0.37 -32.72
N LEU A 768 12.75 1.53 -32.56
CA LEU A 768 12.62 2.65 -33.48
C LEU A 768 13.02 2.26 -34.90
N GLY A 769 14.28 1.82 -35.10
CA GLY A 769 14.77 1.43 -36.42
C GLY A 769 13.93 0.34 -37.11
N PRO A 770 13.69 -0.82 -36.46
CA PRO A 770 12.84 -1.88 -37.00
C PRO A 770 11.41 -1.41 -37.32
N THR A 771 10.82 -0.55 -36.49
CA THR A 771 9.48 0.00 -36.73
C THR A 771 9.46 0.87 -37.97
N LEU A 772 10.42 1.80 -38.13
CA LEU A 772 10.48 2.69 -39.30
C LEU A 772 10.71 1.90 -40.59
N LYS A 773 11.61 0.90 -40.56
CA LYS A 773 11.81 -0.03 -41.69
C LYS A 773 10.54 -0.78 -42.07
N ARG A 774 9.72 -1.14 -41.08
CA ARG A 774 8.45 -1.84 -41.30
C ARG A 774 7.35 -0.92 -41.81
N VAL A 775 7.27 0.30 -41.30
CA VAL A 775 6.35 1.34 -41.83
C VAL A 775 6.71 1.68 -43.27
N SER A 776 8.00 1.74 -43.63
CA SER A 776 8.41 2.03 -45.00
C SER A 776 8.02 0.93 -46.00
N THR A 777 8.01 -0.33 -45.56
CA THR A 777 7.70 -1.48 -46.43
C THR A 777 6.22 -1.85 -46.45
N MET A 778 5.56 -1.85 -45.28
CA MET A 778 4.19 -2.35 -45.12
C MET A 778 3.16 -1.27 -44.76
N GLY A 779 3.60 -0.04 -44.48
CA GLY A 779 2.76 1.03 -43.93
C GLY A 779 2.39 0.82 -42.47
N ASP A 780 1.67 1.79 -41.91
CA ASP A 780 1.13 1.72 -40.55
C ASP A 780 -0.40 1.54 -40.59
N LYS A 781 -0.84 0.28 -40.60
CA LYS A 781 -2.27 -0.05 -40.56
C LYS A 781 -2.89 0.45 -39.24
N ASP A 782 -3.94 1.27 -39.35
CA ASP A 782 -4.70 1.84 -38.23
C ASP A 782 -3.89 2.71 -37.25
N GLY A 783 -2.65 3.11 -37.58
CA GLY A 783 -1.80 3.90 -36.70
C GLY A 783 -1.29 3.13 -35.48
N ARG A 784 -1.17 1.80 -35.56
CA ARG A 784 -0.76 0.95 -34.42
C ARG A 784 0.72 1.08 -34.11
N LEU A 785 1.56 1.20 -35.14
CA LEU A 785 3.00 1.40 -34.98
C LEU A 785 3.29 2.81 -34.47
N ALA A 786 2.56 3.82 -34.96
CA ALA A 786 2.60 5.18 -34.42
C ALA A 786 2.24 5.21 -32.93
N PHE A 787 1.23 4.43 -32.51
CA PHE A 787 0.86 4.33 -31.10
C PHE A 787 1.97 3.68 -30.24
N ALA A 788 2.61 2.61 -30.72
CA ALA A 788 3.75 2.01 -30.03
C ALA A 788 4.93 2.99 -29.87
N LEU A 789 5.20 3.81 -30.89
CA LEU A 789 6.22 4.85 -30.82
C LEU A 789 5.84 6.00 -29.87
N ALA A 790 4.56 6.39 -29.84
CA ALA A 790 4.06 7.43 -28.93
C ALA A 790 4.26 7.06 -27.45
N LEU A 791 4.20 5.76 -27.13
CA LEU A 791 4.41 5.20 -25.80
C LEU A 791 5.87 5.20 -25.34
N LEU A 792 6.86 5.51 -26.18
CA LEU A 792 8.27 5.55 -25.77
C LEU A 792 8.60 6.70 -24.80
N GLY A 793 7.64 7.59 -24.52
CA GLY A 793 7.77 8.65 -23.53
C GLY A 793 8.62 9.84 -24.00
N PRO A 794 8.87 10.81 -23.10
CA PRO A 794 9.55 12.07 -23.42
C PRO A 794 10.99 11.87 -23.91
N GLU A 795 11.70 10.88 -23.35
CA GLU A 795 13.09 10.58 -23.71
C GLU A 795 13.26 10.17 -25.17
N ALA A 796 12.23 9.60 -25.79
CA ALA A 796 12.26 9.21 -27.20
C ALA A 796 11.77 10.31 -28.15
N ARG A 797 11.13 11.39 -27.65
CA ARG A 797 10.60 12.47 -28.51
C ARG A 797 11.70 13.15 -29.33
N SER A 798 12.86 13.39 -28.74
CA SER A 798 14.01 13.95 -29.47
C SER A 798 14.50 13.00 -30.57
N ALA A 799 14.52 11.69 -30.31
CA ALA A 799 14.89 10.69 -31.29
C ALA A 799 13.85 10.55 -32.42
N LEU A 800 12.55 10.65 -32.10
CA LEU A 800 11.46 10.67 -33.07
C LEU A 800 11.51 11.92 -33.96
N ALA A 801 11.75 13.10 -33.37
CA ALA A 801 11.91 14.35 -34.11
C ALA A 801 13.13 14.30 -35.05
N ALA A 802 14.28 13.84 -34.53
CA ALA A 802 15.50 13.68 -35.34
C ALA A 802 15.32 12.64 -36.47
N ALA A 803 14.58 11.55 -36.22
CA ALA A 803 14.22 10.60 -37.26
C ALA A 803 13.29 11.24 -38.32
N SER A 804 12.31 12.04 -37.89
CA SER A 804 11.34 12.69 -38.78
C SER A 804 11.99 13.72 -39.70
N GLU A 805 13.04 14.41 -39.26
CA GLU A 805 13.77 15.38 -40.09
C GLU A 805 14.65 14.72 -41.16
N ARG A 806 15.17 13.52 -40.88
CA ARG A 806 16.06 12.78 -41.79
C ARG A 806 15.31 11.94 -42.81
N GLU A 807 14.06 11.60 -42.54
CA GLU A 807 13.33 10.59 -43.30
C GLU A 807 12.68 11.16 -44.55
N THR A 808 12.95 10.55 -45.70
CA THR A 808 12.40 10.99 -46.99
C THR A 808 11.09 10.28 -47.33
N ASN A 809 10.85 9.08 -46.78
CA ASN A 809 9.63 8.31 -47.03
C ASN A 809 8.40 8.96 -46.37
N GLU A 810 7.38 9.29 -47.17
CA GLU A 810 6.16 9.96 -46.72
C GLU A 810 5.38 9.14 -45.68
N ASN A 811 5.31 7.82 -45.83
CA ASN A 811 4.59 6.95 -44.88
C ASN A 811 5.25 6.98 -43.50
N VAL A 812 6.59 6.98 -43.47
CA VAL A 812 7.36 7.02 -42.23
C VAL A 812 7.24 8.39 -41.57
N ARG A 813 7.32 9.48 -42.34
CA ARG A 813 7.06 10.84 -41.82
C ARG A 813 5.65 10.99 -41.25
N SER A 814 4.63 10.44 -41.92
CA SER A 814 3.25 10.45 -41.40
C SER A 814 3.14 9.70 -40.08
N CYS A 815 3.70 8.49 -39.99
CA CYS A 815 3.69 7.68 -38.78
C CYS A 815 4.41 8.37 -37.60
N LEU A 816 5.58 8.99 -37.85
CA LEU A 816 6.33 9.74 -36.85
C LEU A 816 5.56 10.97 -36.35
N LYS A 817 4.91 11.70 -37.25
CA LYS A 817 4.07 12.84 -36.89
C LYS A 817 2.87 12.42 -36.04
N ASP A 818 2.21 11.33 -36.41
CA ASP A 818 1.10 10.77 -35.64
C ASP A 818 1.55 10.30 -34.25
N ALA A 819 2.72 9.66 -34.17
CA ALA A 819 3.32 9.26 -32.90
C ALA A 819 3.61 10.48 -32.00
N MET A 820 4.19 11.55 -32.55
CA MET A 820 4.48 12.78 -31.81
C MET A 820 3.22 13.49 -31.31
N ASN A 821 2.15 13.53 -32.11
CA ASN A 821 0.86 14.10 -31.69
C ASN A 821 0.25 13.30 -30.54
N ARG A 822 0.25 11.96 -30.66
CA ARG A 822 -0.29 11.04 -29.66
C ARG A 822 0.55 10.93 -28.40
N ALA A 823 1.84 11.30 -28.44
CA ALA A 823 2.71 11.22 -27.26
C ALA A 823 2.24 12.10 -26.07
N SER A 824 1.31 13.02 -26.30
CA SER A 824 0.64 13.81 -25.24
C SER A 824 -0.66 13.17 -24.74
N GLU A 825 -1.27 12.30 -25.54
CA GLU A 825 -2.53 11.62 -25.26
C GLU A 825 -2.33 10.31 -24.50
N VAL A 826 -1.15 9.70 -24.66
CA VAL A 826 -0.84 8.39 -24.11
C VAL A 826 0.13 8.55 -22.94
N SER A 827 -0.36 8.29 -21.73
CA SER A 827 0.50 8.05 -20.58
C SER A 827 1.10 6.66 -20.70
N PHE A 828 2.41 6.53 -20.51
CA PHE A 828 2.95 5.26 -20.05
C PHE A 828 2.25 5.03 -18.70
N GLY A 829 1.40 4.00 -18.60
CA GLY A 829 0.85 3.64 -17.30
C GLY A 829 2.01 3.44 -16.32
N ASP A 830 1.76 3.72 -15.04
CA ASP A 830 2.71 3.53 -13.94
C ASP A 830 3.53 2.23 -14.13
N PRO A 831 4.79 2.10 -13.66
CA PRO A 831 5.43 0.82 -13.37
C PRO A 831 4.62 -0.04 -12.38
N ALA A 832 3.38 -0.38 -12.74
CA ALA A 832 2.59 -1.42 -12.13
C ALA A 832 3.40 -2.72 -12.14
N ASP A 833 3.17 -3.53 -11.12
CA ASP A 833 3.81 -4.83 -11.02
C ASP A 833 3.50 -5.67 -12.27
N PHE A 834 4.43 -6.57 -12.64
CA PHE A 834 4.28 -7.42 -13.82
C PHE A 834 2.96 -8.20 -13.78
N GLN A 835 2.58 -8.70 -12.60
CA GLN A 835 1.36 -9.47 -12.41
C GLN A 835 0.10 -8.63 -12.63
N GLU A 836 0.07 -7.38 -12.16
CA GLU A 836 -1.05 -6.46 -12.36
C GLU A 836 -1.28 -6.18 -13.85
N ARG A 837 -0.20 -5.90 -14.59
CA ARG A 837 -0.28 -5.64 -16.03
C ARG A 837 -0.76 -6.84 -16.83
N LEU A 838 -0.36 -8.03 -16.42
CA LEU A 838 -0.82 -9.28 -17.03
C LEU A 838 -2.30 -9.55 -16.71
N SER A 839 -2.73 -9.27 -15.48
CA SER A 839 -4.13 -9.38 -15.05
C SER A 839 -5.05 -8.43 -15.82
N ASP A 840 -4.64 -7.18 -15.98
CA ASP A 840 -5.36 -6.18 -16.78
C ASP A 840 -5.49 -6.62 -18.24
N ALA A 841 -4.42 -7.18 -18.81
CA ALA A 841 -4.43 -7.68 -20.18
C ALA A 841 -5.40 -8.85 -20.36
N PHE A 842 -5.44 -9.77 -19.40
CA PHE A 842 -6.39 -10.88 -19.41
C PHE A 842 -7.83 -10.42 -19.28
N SER A 843 -8.08 -9.38 -18.47
CA SER A 843 -9.41 -8.80 -18.31
C SER A 843 -9.87 -8.07 -19.57
N ALA A 844 -8.97 -7.38 -20.27
CA ALA A 844 -9.28 -6.65 -21.50
C ALA A 844 -9.65 -7.57 -22.69
N CYS A 845 -9.07 -8.77 -22.77
CA CYS A 845 -9.21 -9.64 -23.94
C CYS A 845 -10.38 -10.65 -23.87
N GLY A 846 -11.22 -10.59 -22.81
CA GLY A 846 -12.29 -11.58 -22.58
C GLY A 846 -11.75 -13.00 -22.35
N PRO A 847 -12.57 -14.03 -22.06
CA PRO A 847 -12.08 -15.41 -21.83
C PRO A 847 -11.46 -16.04 -23.09
N ASP A 848 -10.55 -17.01 -22.91
CA ASP A 848 -9.96 -17.71 -24.05
C ASP A 848 -11.04 -18.55 -24.76
N ALA A 849 -11.11 -18.44 -26.09
CA ALA A 849 -12.04 -19.25 -26.89
C ALA A 849 -11.69 -20.75 -26.90
N VAL A 850 -10.48 -21.08 -26.44
CA VAL A 850 -9.93 -22.43 -26.39
C VAL A 850 -9.50 -22.70 -24.95
N GLY A 851 -10.02 -23.77 -24.34
CA GLY A 851 -9.72 -24.16 -22.97
C GLY A 851 -8.28 -24.65 -22.77
N PRO A 852 -7.80 -24.73 -21.51
CA PRO A 852 -6.41 -25.10 -21.18
C PRO A 852 -6.04 -26.54 -21.57
N ASP A 853 -7.03 -27.44 -21.70
CA ASP A 853 -6.84 -28.85 -22.07
C ASP A 853 -6.95 -29.11 -23.59
N PHE A 854 -7.00 -28.05 -24.41
CA PHE A 854 -6.98 -28.22 -25.85
C PHE A 854 -5.53 -28.45 -26.30
N ASP A 855 -5.19 -29.68 -26.68
CA ASP A 855 -3.92 -29.97 -27.34
C ASP A 855 -3.91 -29.24 -28.69
N GLU A 856 -3.22 -28.10 -28.73
CA GLU A 856 -2.85 -27.46 -29.99
C GLU A 856 -1.82 -28.36 -30.68
N ASP A 857 -2.30 -29.27 -31.55
CA ASP A 857 -1.47 -29.97 -32.54
C ASP A 857 -0.83 -28.94 -33.47
N LEU A 858 0.28 -28.36 -33.05
CA LEU A 858 1.11 -27.46 -33.85
C LEU A 858 1.95 -28.22 -34.88
N GLU A 859 1.96 -29.56 -34.84
CA GLU A 859 2.69 -30.40 -35.80
C GLU A 859 2.02 -30.52 -37.17
N SER A 860 0.80 -29.98 -37.37
CA SER A 860 0.11 -30.09 -38.66
C SER A 860 0.20 -28.84 -39.55
N VAL A 861 1.27 -28.05 -39.43
CA VAL A 861 1.69 -27.20 -40.55
C VAL A 861 2.60 -28.06 -41.42
N ASP A 862 2.01 -28.69 -42.44
CA ASP A 862 2.74 -29.46 -43.44
C ASP A 862 3.70 -28.50 -44.17
N LEU A 863 4.97 -28.48 -43.73
CA LEU A 863 6.03 -27.71 -44.38
C LEU A 863 6.47 -28.32 -45.72
N GLY A 864 5.78 -29.36 -46.20
CA GLY A 864 6.16 -30.13 -47.36
C GLY A 864 7.42 -30.97 -47.11
N PRO A 865 7.65 -32.02 -47.91
CA PRO A 865 8.83 -32.86 -47.77
C PRO A 865 10.09 -32.08 -48.16
N GLY A 866 10.88 -31.65 -47.16
CA GLY A 866 12.26 -31.17 -47.36
C GLY A 866 12.68 -29.90 -46.61
N ALA A 867 11.81 -29.21 -45.88
CA ALA A 867 12.19 -28.00 -45.14
C ALA A 867 12.72 -28.33 -43.73
N SER A 868 13.93 -27.87 -43.40
CA SER A 868 14.48 -27.94 -42.04
C SER A 868 14.31 -26.60 -41.32
N VAL A 869 14.27 -26.63 -39.98
CA VAL A 869 14.16 -25.43 -39.11
C VAL A 869 15.32 -24.44 -39.32
N HIS A 870 16.42 -24.88 -39.93
CA HIS A 870 17.58 -24.03 -40.24
C HIS A 870 17.46 -23.22 -41.55
N ASP A 871 16.41 -23.41 -42.34
CA ASP A 871 16.24 -22.75 -43.65
C ASP A 871 15.40 -21.45 -43.60
N LEU A 872 15.08 -20.94 -42.41
CA LEU A 872 14.12 -19.82 -42.20
C LEU A 872 14.73 -18.40 -42.20
N ASP A 873 15.84 -18.17 -42.90
CA ASP A 873 16.43 -16.83 -43.09
C ASP A 873 16.01 -16.14 -44.43
N GLY A 874 15.13 -16.76 -45.22
CA GLY A 874 14.55 -16.19 -46.44
C GLY A 874 13.05 -15.91 -46.31
N ASP A 875 12.58 -14.82 -46.91
CA ASP A 875 11.19 -14.34 -46.91
C ASP A 875 10.15 -15.47 -47.09
N VAL A 876 9.52 -15.91 -46.00
CA VAL A 876 8.34 -16.78 -46.02
C VAL A 876 7.10 -15.90 -45.92
N GLU A 877 6.34 -15.82 -47.01
CA GLU A 877 4.99 -15.27 -47.00
C GLU A 877 4.08 -16.16 -46.12
N ILE A 878 3.48 -15.55 -45.09
CA ILE A 878 2.57 -16.22 -44.16
C ILE A 878 1.20 -16.35 -44.84
N GLU A 879 0.99 -17.41 -45.62
CA GLU A 879 -0.34 -17.84 -46.03
C GLU A 879 -1.00 -18.64 -44.88
N GLY A 880 -2.04 -18.08 -44.27
CA GLY A 880 -2.74 -18.73 -43.16
C GLY A 880 -3.70 -17.86 -42.34
N LEU A 881 -3.94 -16.61 -42.73
CA LEU A 881 -4.92 -15.71 -42.12
C LEU A 881 -5.91 -15.22 -43.18
N GLU A 882 -6.62 -16.14 -43.86
CA GLU A 882 -7.73 -15.73 -44.71
C GLU A 882 -8.99 -15.46 -43.88
N THR A 883 -9.55 -14.28 -44.12
CA THR A 883 -10.81 -13.77 -43.59
C THR A 883 -11.97 -14.72 -43.91
N GLY A 884 -12.55 -15.34 -42.88
CA GLY A 884 -13.86 -15.97 -42.99
C GLY A 884 -14.93 -14.93 -43.34
N ARG A 885 -15.32 -14.86 -44.61
CA ARG A 885 -16.55 -14.18 -45.03
C ARG A 885 -17.74 -15.03 -44.58
N LEU A 886 -18.50 -14.52 -43.63
CA LEU A 886 -19.84 -15.01 -43.29
C LEU A 886 -20.74 -14.99 -44.54
N LYS A 887 -21.36 -16.15 -44.82
CA LYS A 887 -22.60 -16.27 -45.59
C LYS A 887 -23.72 -16.66 -44.64
#